data_AF-A0A418FMI6-F1
#
_entry.id   AF-A0A418FMI6-F1
#
_cell.length_a   1.000
_cell.length_b   1.000
_cell.length_c   1.000
_cell.angle_alpha   90.00
_cell.angle_beta   90.00
_cell.angle_gamma   90.00
#
_symmetry.space_group_name_H-M   'P 1'
#
loop_
_entity.id
_entity.type
_entity.pdbx_description
1 polymer ?
#
loop_
_entity_poly.entity_id
_entity_poly.type
_entity_poly.pdbx_seq_one_letter_code
_entity_poly.pdbx_strand_id
1 'polypeptide(L)'
;MHEVVPGICEGFLWVAKCLHSTISHQASNGQKPPLPPNDHPPRTPRDDASLLPTTASPTSDVPTKAIEEAAPHPIKYRADIDGLRALAVVPVILFHAYPELFPSGFIGVDVFFVISGYLISSILFKECTKGTFTYGSFYSRRIRRIYPTLLLVLSLTFWLGCLYLLSAKLQALATTMLAGTMFSANLQVMLLDRGYFDDDIKENPLLHLWSLGVEEQFYIFWPCFVSILTRLSVRSAVVMQVAVLALSFTCNIFFLGFHGTNKYSFYFPLSRFWQMGMGGLLAYVNHIRLTQTQYASVPTSSKPLCKATSDHQATGLSWVGLGCIVLSFACLDESSAFPGYWAVLPTLGTALLIFAGPTAWFNQSVLSLPSMVFVGKLSYALYLWHWPLLVFAKLRFPNPDFRPNYMTPMAMLGLAFALSLSSLYHVENSLRRHKGRWVVPALMGCMLGMSILAGIILASPDSFSYSQQAMNARAALPETVLTPSVTVGLVPDIPNVSRENATKEPTHASIIAAELDILPDIGLRIPKQHVVEYSAEGRLINPGQEDRALVIALGDAHLDMVKPRFQQLALHTNPIEFPTIAFKSYAHTPLPKCIWWPDYDMIKKVRPNVVFMSINWLAYLHPGGAAWQPAHEEPPCCPKGYGDSCKGQNPKDVEAILTRFQSDLTDMVSLGAKVFVTTVAPEGNEFDPKFILDSPVRSVNRSVFRTNHKWLIDLVEGAITGANATVIDFSENLCWEDTCRVVDPSGVPVRRNSNVFTPKFAAKYLTVLDQVVAAAMVAPDDVIAPPDAPNSNRFSRIANPSYDKIMAAPGDFNVDVGFSPAPADAPFGTTHATMMMNPGQSNLIFVYGDSHANQVKPRFLRSFQDRHGARNRSNFPTVVFKTLDGTPALTCQEHYDSVMAVVEKVRPKVFLHSMNWPQFLRPGGLDSDRSVAGTPKCCVAGYQDKCTYQRPKDVVTIMNKFQQDMTKLTGLGIKVFVATINVEGEQFNPYHMLSGNDVGDVSPVSKAAFRLKHKWLLGLIEKATAAANATLIDYSDNYCWNDSCGVVDDLGRPVMKDTNHLTRTYTHKYLGVIDQIVDVAMKI
;
A
#
# COMPACT_ATOMS: atom_id res chain seq x y z
N MET A 1 2.48 26.28 17.99
CA MET A 1 3.07 25.02 18.50
C MET A 1 4.38 25.22 19.29
N HIS A 2 4.64 26.38 19.93
CA HIS A 2 5.91 26.62 20.65
C HIS A 2 5.81 26.90 22.15
N GLU A 3 4.64 26.86 22.79
CA GLU A 3 4.51 27.26 24.21
C GLU A 3 3.90 26.23 25.18
N VAL A 4 3.54 25.02 24.73
CA VAL A 4 2.86 24.02 25.61
C VAL A 4 3.70 22.76 25.88
N VAL A 5 4.84 22.59 25.20
CA VAL A 5 5.71 21.40 25.28
C VAL A 5 6.66 21.37 26.49
N PRO A 6 7.14 22.49 27.11
CA PRO A 6 8.14 22.39 28.18
C PRO A 6 7.62 21.77 29.49
N GLY A 7 6.33 21.91 29.81
CA GLY A 7 5.80 21.51 31.13
C GLY A 7 5.64 20.00 31.36
N ILE A 8 5.62 19.19 30.30
CA ILE A 8 5.35 17.74 30.39
C ILE A 8 6.63 16.95 30.66
N CYS A 9 7.78 17.40 30.14
CA CYS A 9 9.09 16.81 30.45
C CYS A 9 9.55 17.12 31.89
N GLU A 10 9.22 18.29 32.43
CA GLU A 10 9.55 18.64 33.82
C GLU A 10 8.72 17.85 34.85
N GLY A 11 7.48 17.47 34.53
CA GLY A 11 6.64 16.63 35.38
C GLY A 11 7.19 15.21 35.59
N PHE A 12 7.81 14.61 34.57
CA PHE A 12 8.43 13.28 34.68
C PHE A 12 9.78 13.32 35.43
N LEU A 13 10.56 14.39 35.29
CA LEU A 13 11.79 14.60 36.08
C LEU A 13 11.50 14.90 37.56
N TRP A 14 10.35 15.51 37.88
CA TRP A 14 9.94 15.76 39.26
C TRP A 14 9.57 14.46 40.01
N VAL A 15 8.89 13.53 39.34
CA VAL A 15 8.57 12.19 39.91
C VAL A 15 9.83 11.35 40.15
N ALA A 16 10.84 11.44 39.27
CA ALA A 16 12.13 10.78 39.46
C ALA A 16 12.93 11.39 40.64
N LYS A 17 12.86 12.71 40.87
CA LYS A 17 13.51 13.38 42.00
C LYS A 17 12.82 13.08 43.35
N CYS A 18 11.49 12.96 43.39
CA CYS A 18 10.77 12.54 44.60
C CYS A 18 11.06 11.08 45.01
N LEU A 19 11.33 10.19 44.04
CA LEU A 19 11.71 8.79 44.33
C LEU A 19 13.14 8.66 44.89
N HIS A 20 14.05 9.61 44.59
CA HIS A 20 15.40 9.62 45.16
C HIS A 20 15.46 10.19 46.58
N SER A 21 14.61 11.16 46.95
CA SER A 21 14.66 11.80 48.27
C SER A 21 14.06 10.96 49.41
N THR A 22 13.41 9.83 49.10
CA THR A 22 12.81 8.93 50.11
C THR A 22 13.74 7.78 50.50
N ILE A 23 14.95 7.68 49.91
CA ILE A 23 15.92 6.60 50.17
C ILE A 23 17.06 7.04 51.11
N SER A 24 17.17 8.33 51.47
CA SER A 24 18.31 8.84 52.26
C SER A 24 18.03 9.23 53.72
N HIS A 25 16.89 8.82 54.32
CA HIS A 25 16.64 9.03 55.75
C HIS A 25 16.21 7.74 56.46
N GLN A 26 17.17 6.85 56.69
CA GLN A 26 17.17 5.95 57.85
C GLN A 26 18.56 5.30 58.00
N ALA A 27 19.48 6.04 58.62
CA ALA A 27 20.70 5.49 59.17
C ALA A 27 20.97 6.16 60.53
N SER A 28 20.46 5.57 61.61
CA SER A 28 21.11 5.65 62.93
C SER A 28 20.56 4.59 63.89
N ASN A 29 21.49 3.77 64.40
CA ASN A 29 21.53 3.09 65.70
C ASN A 29 20.35 2.24 66.20
N GLY A 30 20.66 0.98 66.52
CA GLY A 30 19.88 0.18 67.48
C GLY A 30 20.20 -1.32 67.45
N GLN A 31 20.77 -1.85 68.53
CA GLN A 31 21.29 -3.20 68.74
C GLN A 31 20.29 -4.36 68.52
N LYS A 32 20.82 -5.52 68.07
CA LYS A 32 20.17 -6.86 68.10
C LYS A 32 20.26 -7.49 69.50
N PRO A 33 19.27 -8.32 69.90
CA PRO A 33 19.47 -9.49 70.76
C PRO A 33 19.23 -10.84 70.03
N PRO A 34 19.69 -11.98 70.58
CA PRO A 34 19.97 -13.21 69.82
C PRO A 34 18.81 -14.23 69.77
N LEU A 35 18.90 -15.12 68.77
CA LEU A 35 18.08 -16.35 68.57
C LEU A 35 18.55 -17.50 69.50
N PRO A 36 17.67 -18.47 69.83
CA PRO A 36 18.07 -19.83 70.20
C PRO A 36 17.80 -20.87 69.07
N PRO A 37 18.39 -22.07 69.13
CA PRO A 37 18.82 -22.83 67.95
C PRO A 37 17.93 -24.02 67.55
N ASN A 38 18.27 -24.51 66.34
CA ASN A 38 17.80 -25.68 65.59
C ASN A 38 17.49 -26.95 66.40
N ASP A 39 16.58 -27.76 65.86
CA ASP A 39 16.76 -29.22 65.81
C ASP A 39 16.09 -29.84 64.58
N HIS A 40 16.87 -30.63 63.85
CA HIS A 40 16.45 -31.57 62.79
C HIS A 40 16.78 -32.99 63.27
N PRO A 41 15.99 -33.99 62.88
CA PRO A 41 16.55 -35.28 62.49
C PRO A 41 16.00 -35.81 61.14
N PRO A 42 16.59 -36.88 60.55
CA PRO A 42 16.97 -36.87 59.13
C PRO A 42 16.27 -37.90 58.22
N ARG A 43 16.67 -37.84 56.95
CA ARG A 43 16.23 -38.56 55.74
C ARG A 43 16.51 -40.08 55.70
N THR A 44 15.86 -40.73 54.71
CA THR A 44 16.34 -41.77 53.73
C THR A 44 15.57 -43.13 53.76
N PRO A 45 15.67 -44.04 52.73
CA PRO A 45 14.72 -44.12 51.60
C PRO A 45 14.41 -45.58 51.10
N ARG A 46 13.69 -45.73 49.95
CA ARG A 46 13.75 -46.87 48.97
C ARG A 46 13.17 -48.25 49.42
N ASP A 47 12.68 -49.21 48.62
CA ASP A 47 12.53 -49.49 47.17
C ASP A 47 11.46 -50.62 46.98
N ASP A 48 10.79 -50.60 45.81
CA ASP A 48 10.36 -51.67 44.86
C ASP A 48 9.78 -53.08 45.16
N ALA A 49 8.95 -53.50 44.17
CA ALA A 49 8.59 -54.86 43.70
C ALA A 49 7.49 -55.64 44.48
N SER A 50 6.53 -56.38 43.89
CA SER A 50 6.20 -56.83 42.53
C SER A 50 4.87 -57.65 42.55
N LEU A 51 4.32 -57.92 41.35
CA LEU A 51 3.40 -59.03 40.94
C LEU A 51 1.89 -58.76 40.70
N LEU A 52 1.52 -58.99 39.43
CA LEU A 52 0.20 -59.10 38.77
C LEU A 52 -0.38 -60.55 38.90
N PRO A 53 -1.50 -60.94 38.25
CA PRO A 53 -2.88 -60.39 38.25
C PRO A 53 -3.97 -61.48 38.40
N THR A 54 -5.21 -61.15 38.78
CA THR A 54 -6.41 -61.90 38.31
C THR A 54 -7.74 -61.14 38.54
N THR A 55 -8.37 -60.75 37.42
CA THR A 55 -9.81 -60.77 37.07
C THR A 55 -10.89 -60.27 38.07
N ALA A 56 -11.54 -59.13 37.75
CA ALA A 56 -12.97 -58.97 37.43
C ALA A 56 -13.46 -57.50 37.64
N SER A 57 -14.16 -56.94 36.64
CA SER A 57 -14.55 -55.53 36.45
C SER A 57 -15.78 -55.07 37.30
N PRO A 58 -16.34 -53.85 37.10
CA PRO A 58 -15.83 -52.55 37.55
C PRO A 58 -16.88 -51.77 38.38
N THR A 59 -16.51 -51.23 39.54
CA THR A 59 -17.27 -50.14 40.18
C THR A 59 -16.41 -48.90 40.20
N SER A 60 -16.90 -47.86 39.52
CA SER A 60 -16.23 -46.58 39.29
C SER A 60 -16.17 -45.74 40.57
N ASP A 61 -15.16 -45.98 41.40
CA ASP A 61 -14.69 -45.01 42.37
C ASP A 61 -13.69 -44.06 41.68
N VAL A 62 -14.18 -42.88 41.30
CA VAL A 62 -13.34 -41.78 40.85
C VAL A 62 -12.63 -41.22 42.09
N PRO A 63 -11.28 -41.21 42.15
CA PRO A 63 -10.57 -40.60 43.26
C PRO A 63 -10.70 -39.08 43.13
N THR A 64 -11.36 -38.46 44.11
CA THR A 64 -11.41 -37.01 44.31
C THR A 64 -9.98 -36.50 44.51
N LYS A 65 -9.35 -36.08 43.41
CA LYS A 65 -8.04 -35.45 43.42
C LYS A 65 -8.15 -34.17 44.24
N ALA A 66 -7.50 -34.17 45.41
CA ALA A 66 -7.40 -33.03 46.31
C ALA A 66 -7.03 -31.77 45.53
N ILE A 67 -7.98 -30.83 45.46
CA ILE A 67 -7.73 -29.48 44.97
C ILE A 67 -6.86 -28.83 46.03
N GLU A 68 -5.57 -28.75 45.74
CA GLU A 68 -4.61 -27.96 46.50
C GLU A 68 -5.13 -26.51 46.53
N GLU A 69 -5.60 -26.12 47.72
CA GLU A 69 -6.33 -24.88 47.96
C GLU A 69 -5.42 -23.68 47.67
N ALA A 70 -5.69 -23.01 46.56
CA ALA A 70 -5.04 -21.75 46.22
C ALA A 70 -5.33 -20.73 47.34
N ALA A 71 -4.27 -20.07 47.84
CA ALA A 71 -4.32 -19.08 48.91
C ALA A 71 -5.58 -18.18 48.84
N PRO A 72 -6.27 -17.96 49.98
CA PRO A 72 -7.60 -17.37 49.98
C PRO A 72 -7.59 -15.98 49.36
N HIS A 73 -8.31 -15.81 48.25
CA HIS A 73 -8.53 -14.49 47.66
C HIS A 73 -9.26 -13.63 48.70
N PRO A 74 -8.68 -12.48 49.08
CA PRO A 74 -9.20 -11.73 50.21
C PRO A 74 -10.58 -11.09 49.95
N ILE A 75 -11.09 -11.01 48.72
CA ILE A 75 -12.43 -10.44 48.43
C ILE A 75 -13.37 -11.60 48.09
N LYS A 76 -14.59 -11.63 48.66
CA LYS A 76 -15.62 -12.60 48.27
C LYS A 76 -15.82 -12.49 46.76
N TYR A 77 -15.48 -13.56 46.05
CA TYR A 77 -15.48 -13.60 44.58
C TYR A 77 -16.87 -13.21 44.03
N ARG A 78 -16.90 -12.29 43.07
CA ARG A 78 -18.11 -11.80 42.41
C ARG A 78 -18.16 -12.25 40.96
N ALA A 79 -18.91 -13.33 40.70
CA ALA A 79 -19.08 -13.89 39.37
C ALA A 79 -19.74 -12.90 38.40
N ASP A 80 -20.72 -12.14 38.88
CA ASP A 80 -21.44 -11.15 38.07
C ASP A 80 -20.55 -10.02 37.53
N ILE A 81 -19.44 -9.68 38.20
CA ILE A 81 -18.45 -8.71 37.68
C ILE A 81 -17.68 -9.29 36.50
N ASP A 82 -17.32 -10.59 36.53
CA ASP A 82 -16.70 -11.22 35.36
C ASP A 82 -17.72 -11.27 34.21
N GLY A 83 -18.98 -11.61 34.45
CA GLY A 83 -20.02 -11.52 33.42
C GLY A 83 -20.20 -10.11 32.86
N LEU A 84 -20.09 -9.08 33.69
CA LEU A 84 -20.14 -7.68 33.24
C LEU A 84 -18.95 -7.33 32.33
N ARG A 85 -17.77 -7.95 32.54
CA ARG A 85 -16.62 -7.83 31.62
C ARG A 85 -16.90 -8.52 30.28
N ALA A 86 -17.67 -9.61 30.26
CA ALA A 86 -18.14 -10.21 29.00
C ALA A 86 -19.10 -9.28 28.26
N LEU A 87 -20.06 -8.69 28.97
CA LEU A 87 -20.99 -7.69 28.43
C LEU A 87 -20.25 -6.45 27.89
N ALA A 88 -19.05 -6.15 28.40
CA ALA A 88 -18.21 -5.06 27.93
C ALA A 88 -17.36 -5.44 26.70
N VAL A 89 -16.68 -6.60 26.69
CA VAL A 89 -15.72 -6.96 25.62
C VAL A 89 -16.39 -7.43 24.33
N VAL A 90 -17.50 -8.16 24.42
CA VAL A 90 -18.15 -8.75 23.25
C VAL A 90 -18.64 -7.65 22.28
N PRO A 91 -19.34 -6.60 22.75
CA PRO A 91 -19.66 -5.44 21.91
C PRO A 91 -18.45 -4.79 21.23
N VAL A 92 -17.33 -4.61 21.97
CA VAL A 92 -16.13 -3.95 21.45
C VAL A 92 -15.51 -4.75 20.30
N ILE A 93 -15.34 -6.06 20.48
CA ILE A 93 -14.73 -6.90 19.42
C ILE A 93 -15.66 -7.08 18.23
N LEU A 94 -16.98 -7.07 18.44
CA LEU A 94 -17.97 -7.11 17.36
C LEU A 94 -18.00 -5.80 16.57
N PHE A 95 -17.92 -4.65 17.24
CA PHE A 95 -17.77 -3.36 16.60
C PHE A 95 -16.50 -3.30 15.74
N HIS A 96 -15.37 -3.79 16.24
CA HIS A 96 -14.14 -3.83 15.45
C HIS A 96 -14.20 -4.82 14.27
N ALA A 97 -14.95 -5.92 14.39
CA ALA A 97 -15.09 -6.91 13.33
C ALA A 97 -16.14 -6.52 12.26
N TYR A 98 -17.25 -5.91 12.67
CA TYR A 98 -18.39 -5.51 11.85
C TYR A 98 -18.96 -4.16 12.35
N PRO A 99 -18.27 -3.04 12.06
CA PRO A 99 -18.64 -1.72 12.59
C PRO A 99 -20.02 -1.26 12.13
N GLU A 100 -20.45 -1.63 10.93
CA GLU A 100 -21.81 -1.31 10.42
C GLU A 100 -22.92 -2.10 11.13
N LEU A 101 -22.64 -3.32 11.57
CA LEU A 101 -23.61 -4.17 12.26
C LEU A 101 -23.80 -3.73 13.72
N PHE A 102 -22.75 -3.22 14.34
CA PHE A 102 -22.75 -2.84 15.75
C PHE A 102 -21.96 -1.55 16.02
N PRO A 103 -22.40 -0.39 15.47
CA PRO A 103 -21.63 0.86 15.44
C PRO A 103 -21.35 1.45 16.83
N SER A 104 -22.10 1.02 17.85
CA SER A 104 -22.04 1.51 19.21
C SER A 104 -21.13 0.68 20.14
N GLY A 105 -20.53 -0.41 19.65
CA GLY A 105 -19.82 -1.35 20.52
C GLY A 105 -18.59 -0.78 21.22
N PHE A 106 -18.02 0.32 20.72
CA PHE A 106 -16.92 1.03 21.38
C PHE A 106 -17.26 1.48 22.82
N ILE A 107 -18.55 1.65 23.14
CA ILE A 107 -19.06 2.03 24.48
C ILE A 107 -18.72 0.98 25.56
N GLY A 108 -18.45 -0.27 25.16
CA GLY A 108 -18.01 -1.30 26.09
C GLY A 108 -16.73 -0.94 26.85
N VAL A 109 -15.88 -0.05 26.29
CA VAL A 109 -14.68 0.45 26.99
C VAL A 109 -15.04 1.28 28.23
N ASP A 110 -16.12 2.07 28.17
CA ASP A 110 -16.58 2.88 29.31
C ASP A 110 -17.12 2.00 30.44
N VAL A 111 -17.80 0.90 30.09
CA VAL A 111 -18.19 -0.16 31.04
C VAL A 111 -16.94 -0.76 31.70
N PHE A 112 -15.89 -1.05 30.91
CA PHE A 112 -14.61 -1.54 31.43
C PHE A 112 -13.96 -0.56 32.40
N PHE A 113 -13.93 0.73 32.09
CA PHE A 113 -13.36 1.74 32.98
C PHE A 113 -14.03 1.75 34.35
N VAL A 114 -15.36 1.66 34.42
CA VAL A 114 -16.06 1.57 35.72
C VAL A 114 -15.70 0.29 36.47
N ILE A 115 -15.65 -0.87 35.79
CA ILE A 115 -15.27 -2.15 36.40
C ILE A 115 -13.84 -2.09 36.94
N SER A 116 -12.90 -1.58 36.13
CA SER A 116 -11.48 -1.43 36.46
C SER A 116 -11.29 -0.55 37.71
N GLY A 117 -11.97 0.60 37.75
CA GLY A 117 -12.02 1.48 38.91
C GLY A 117 -12.55 0.79 40.17
N TYR A 118 -13.63 0.02 40.05
CA TYR A 118 -14.22 -0.71 41.17
C TYR A 118 -13.29 -1.81 41.72
N LEU A 119 -12.73 -2.63 40.84
CA LEU A 119 -11.86 -3.75 41.23
C LEU A 119 -10.56 -3.25 41.87
N ILE A 120 -9.89 -2.27 41.26
CA ILE A 120 -8.64 -1.76 41.80
C ILE A 120 -8.85 -1.10 43.16
N SER A 121 -9.91 -0.30 43.28
CA SER A 121 -10.21 0.44 44.51
C SER A 121 -10.60 -0.50 45.63
N SER A 122 -11.36 -1.56 45.33
CA SER A 122 -11.72 -2.58 46.30
C SER A 122 -10.49 -3.27 46.90
N ILE A 123 -9.48 -3.56 46.06
CA ILE A 123 -8.19 -4.12 46.51
C ILE A 123 -7.43 -3.09 47.36
N LEU A 124 -7.31 -1.84 46.87
CA LEU A 124 -6.58 -0.77 47.53
C LEU A 124 -7.18 -0.43 48.90
N PHE A 125 -8.49 -0.16 49.00
CA PHE A 125 -9.13 0.11 50.28
C PHE A 125 -8.91 -1.03 51.27
N LYS A 126 -9.01 -2.29 50.79
CA LYS A 126 -8.76 -3.44 51.66
C LYS A 126 -7.33 -3.51 52.18
N GLU A 127 -6.33 -3.31 51.31
CA GLU A 127 -4.91 -3.38 51.69
C GLU A 127 -4.48 -2.17 52.53
N CYS A 128 -4.97 -0.97 52.23
CA CYS A 128 -4.73 0.24 53.01
C CYS A 128 -5.34 0.14 54.41
N THR A 129 -6.59 -0.33 54.54
CA THR A 129 -7.23 -0.54 55.85
C THR A 129 -6.53 -1.63 56.67
N LYS A 130 -5.91 -2.61 56.01
CA LYS A 130 -5.08 -3.64 56.67
C LYS A 130 -3.64 -3.19 56.98
N GLY A 131 -3.21 -2.02 56.49
CA GLY A 131 -1.83 -1.55 56.63
C GLY A 131 -0.79 -2.35 55.84
N THR A 132 -1.22 -3.15 54.85
CA THR A 132 -0.33 -4.05 54.07
C THR A 132 0.01 -3.52 52.68
N PHE A 133 -0.50 -2.34 52.31
CA PHE A 133 -0.33 -1.79 50.97
C PHE A 133 1.11 -1.32 50.72
N THR A 134 1.68 -1.72 49.58
CA THR A 134 2.93 -1.16 49.04
C THR A 134 2.84 -1.06 47.52
N TYR A 135 3.43 0.00 46.96
CA TYR A 135 3.51 0.18 45.50
C TYR A 135 4.21 -0.98 44.79
N GLY A 136 5.30 -1.50 45.37
CA GLY A 136 6.03 -2.64 44.81
C GLY A 136 5.17 -3.91 44.73
N SER A 137 4.40 -4.23 45.78
CA SER A 137 3.54 -5.41 45.75
C SER A 137 2.37 -5.26 44.78
N PHE A 138 1.81 -4.04 44.68
CA PHE A 138 0.75 -3.68 43.74
C PHE A 138 1.19 -3.89 42.29
N TYR A 139 2.29 -3.26 41.87
CA TYR A 139 2.80 -3.39 40.51
C TYR A 139 3.35 -4.78 40.21
N SER A 140 3.93 -5.48 41.18
CA SER A 140 4.37 -6.87 41.01
C SER A 140 3.21 -7.79 40.59
N ARG A 141 2.03 -7.65 41.23
CA ARG A 141 0.82 -8.41 40.84
C ARG A 141 0.31 -8.01 39.46
N ARG A 142 0.37 -6.73 39.11
CA ARG A 142 -0.06 -6.22 37.79
C ARG A 142 0.86 -6.69 36.67
N ILE A 143 2.18 -6.56 36.83
CA ILE A 143 3.17 -7.00 35.85
C ILE A 143 2.97 -8.48 35.53
N ARG A 144 2.81 -9.33 36.56
CA ARG A 144 2.54 -10.77 36.42
C ARG A 144 1.23 -11.10 35.70
N ARG A 145 0.28 -10.16 35.66
CA ARG A 145 -1.02 -10.31 35.00
C ARG A 145 -1.02 -9.74 33.58
N ILE A 146 -0.41 -8.58 33.37
CA ILE A 146 -0.56 -7.79 32.14
C ILE A 146 0.56 -8.12 31.15
N TYR A 147 1.82 -8.12 31.60
CA TYR A 147 2.98 -8.18 30.70
C TYR A 147 3.07 -9.48 29.91
N PRO A 148 2.81 -10.68 30.47
CA PRO A 148 2.97 -11.92 29.72
C PRO A 148 2.22 -11.95 28.39
N THR A 149 0.92 -11.67 28.41
CA THR A 149 0.09 -11.68 27.19
C THR A 149 0.40 -10.48 26.30
N LEU A 150 0.64 -9.30 26.87
CA LEU A 150 1.00 -8.11 26.10
C LEU A 150 2.30 -8.32 25.32
N LEU A 151 3.33 -8.92 25.92
CA LEU A 151 4.61 -9.23 25.27
C LEU A 151 4.45 -10.18 24.08
N LEU A 152 3.56 -11.18 24.18
CA LEU A 152 3.25 -12.08 23.06
C LEU A 152 2.60 -11.33 21.90
N VAL A 153 1.63 -10.47 22.21
CA VAL A 153 0.92 -9.67 21.20
C VAL A 153 1.86 -8.66 20.55
N LEU A 154 2.68 -7.95 21.32
CA LEU A 154 3.68 -7.03 20.78
C LEU A 154 4.68 -7.76 19.89
N SER A 155 5.19 -8.91 20.33
CA SER A 155 6.14 -9.73 19.54
C SER A 155 5.53 -10.22 18.23
N LEU A 156 4.31 -10.76 18.25
CA LEU A 156 3.66 -11.23 17.03
C LEU A 156 3.34 -10.07 16.08
N THR A 157 2.81 -8.97 16.62
CA THR A 157 2.45 -7.78 15.84
C THR A 157 3.70 -7.17 15.20
N PHE A 158 4.81 -7.12 15.93
CA PHE A 158 6.11 -6.72 15.39
C PHE A 158 6.55 -7.64 14.24
N TRP A 159 6.53 -8.96 14.45
CA TRP A 159 6.95 -9.92 13.44
C TRP A 159 6.11 -9.83 12.16
N LEU A 160 4.79 -9.76 12.29
CA LEU A 160 3.87 -9.54 11.17
C LEU A 160 4.11 -8.17 10.51
N GLY A 161 4.42 -7.14 11.30
CA GLY A 161 4.75 -5.81 10.81
C GLY A 161 5.96 -5.81 9.88
N CYS A 162 7.06 -6.45 10.28
CA CYS A 162 8.27 -6.57 9.47
C CYS A 162 8.05 -7.33 8.16
N LEU A 163 7.17 -8.33 8.18
CA LEU A 163 6.85 -9.13 6.99
C LEU A 163 5.97 -8.36 6.01
N TYR A 164 4.91 -7.72 6.49
CA TYR A 164 3.81 -7.24 5.65
C TYR A 164 3.72 -5.72 5.49
N LEU A 165 4.31 -4.91 6.36
CA LEU A 165 4.21 -3.46 6.29
C LEU A 165 5.38 -2.84 5.53
N LEU A 166 5.09 -1.83 4.71
CA LEU A 166 6.09 -0.90 4.15
C LEU A 166 6.68 -0.02 5.25
N SER A 167 7.85 0.56 4.99
CA SER A 167 8.64 1.27 6.00
C SER A 167 7.89 2.37 6.75
N ALA A 168 7.08 3.19 6.07
CA ALA A 168 6.31 4.25 6.72
C ALA A 168 5.27 3.70 7.72
N LYS A 169 4.52 2.66 7.33
CA LYS A 169 3.51 2.02 8.21
C LYS A 169 4.19 1.20 9.32
N LEU A 170 5.36 0.60 9.04
CA LEU A 170 6.18 -0.08 10.05
C LEU A 170 6.71 0.92 11.09
N GLN A 171 7.13 2.12 10.67
CA GLN A 171 7.55 3.20 11.57
C GLN A 171 6.39 3.68 12.45
N ALA A 172 5.18 3.82 11.88
CA ALA A 172 3.98 4.15 12.65
C ALA A 172 3.63 3.06 13.68
N LEU A 173 3.67 1.78 13.29
CA LEU A 173 3.49 0.64 14.19
C LEU A 173 4.51 0.68 15.34
N ALA A 174 5.79 0.88 15.01
CA ALA A 174 6.84 0.91 16.01
C ALA A 174 6.72 2.12 16.95
N THR A 175 6.16 3.24 16.48
CA THR A 175 5.93 4.44 17.32
C THR A 175 4.85 4.15 18.36
N THR A 176 3.76 3.51 17.94
CA THR A 176 2.70 3.07 18.85
C THR A 176 3.14 1.91 19.73
N MET A 177 4.02 1.03 19.25
CA MET A 177 4.63 -0.03 20.07
C MET A 177 5.46 0.55 21.20
N LEU A 178 6.34 1.52 20.91
CA LEU A 178 7.13 2.23 21.92
C LEU A 178 6.23 2.96 22.92
N ALA A 179 5.20 3.66 22.44
CA ALA A 179 4.25 4.29 23.32
C ALA A 179 3.48 3.25 24.17
N GLY A 180 3.15 2.11 23.59
CA GLY A 180 2.45 1.00 24.23
C GLY A 180 3.25 0.33 25.35
N THR A 181 4.55 0.10 25.16
CA THR A 181 5.42 -0.44 26.22
C THR A 181 5.54 0.50 27.42
N MET A 182 5.39 1.81 27.18
CA MET A 182 5.38 2.86 28.21
C MET A 182 3.97 3.19 28.73
N PHE A 183 2.93 2.48 28.28
CA PHE A 183 1.53 2.78 28.59
C PHE A 183 1.11 4.23 28.29
N SER A 184 1.61 4.76 27.17
CA SER A 184 1.41 6.14 26.70
C SER A 184 0.80 6.22 25.29
N ALA A 185 0.29 5.10 24.76
CA ALA A 185 -0.31 5.03 23.43
C ALA A 185 -1.47 6.02 23.23
N ASN A 186 -2.25 6.32 24.27
CA ASN A 186 -3.30 7.36 24.20
C ASN A 186 -2.72 8.75 23.96
N LEU A 187 -1.59 9.10 24.59
CA LEU A 187 -0.95 10.40 24.40
C LEU A 187 -0.32 10.49 23.00
N GLN A 188 0.34 9.42 22.56
CA GLN A 188 0.94 9.35 21.22
C GLN A 188 -0.11 9.54 20.12
N VAL A 189 -1.24 8.83 20.20
CA VAL A 189 -2.31 8.95 19.20
C VAL A 189 -3.03 10.30 19.29
N MET A 190 -3.19 10.88 20.49
CA MET A 190 -3.76 12.22 20.67
C MET A 190 -2.93 13.33 19.99
N LEU A 191 -1.61 13.17 19.93
CA LEU A 191 -0.69 14.12 19.30
C LEU A 191 -0.69 14.04 17.77
N LEU A 192 -1.31 13.01 17.18
CA LEU A 192 -1.50 12.94 15.74
C LEU A 192 -2.65 13.88 15.32
N ASP A 193 -2.57 14.45 14.12
CA ASP A 193 -3.63 15.29 13.53
C ASP A 193 -4.78 14.47 12.94
N ARG A 194 -5.25 13.47 13.70
CA ARG A 194 -6.26 12.49 13.29
C ARG A 194 -7.15 12.12 14.49
N GLY A 195 -8.43 11.86 14.25
CA GLY A 195 -9.41 11.38 15.24
C GLY A 195 -9.43 9.86 15.39
N TYR A 196 -9.97 9.35 16.51
CA TYR A 196 -10.09 7.90 16.75
C TYR A 196 -10.90 7.17 15.69
N PHE A 197 -11.90 7.84 15.11
CA PHE A 197 -12.83 7.26 14.14
C PHE A 197 -12.33 7.39 12.68
N ASP A 198 -11.17 8.01 12.45
CA ASP A 198 -10.60 8.17 11.12
C ASP A 198 -10.04 6.85 10.57
N ASP A 199 -10.27 6.57 9.29
CA ASP A 199 -9.90 5.30 8.65
C ASP A 199 -8.39 5.01 8.64
N ASP A 200 -7.56 6.03 8.45
CA ASP A 200 -6.09 5.91 8.40
C ASP A 200 -5.49 5.54 9.77
N ILE A 201 -6.13 5.95 10.87
CA ILE A 201 -5.75 5.55 12.24
C ILE A 201 -6.17 4.10 12.53
N LYS A 202 -7.33 3.67 12.02
CA LYS A 202 -7.86 2.31 12.21
C LYS A 202 -6.97 1.23 11.57
N GLU A 203 -6.03 1.61 10.71
CA GLU A 203 -5.00 0.72 10.15
C GLU A 203 -3.81 0.44 11.10
N ASN A 204 -3.72 1.13 12.24
CA ASN A 204 -2.66 0.89 13.21
C ASN A 204 -2.92 -0.40 14.02
N PRO A 205 -2.07 -1.45 13.91
CA PRO A 205 -2.31 -2.73 14.57
C PRO A 205 -2.30 -2.69 16.11
N LEU A 206 -1.81 -1.60 16.72
CA LEU A 206 -1.74 -1.44 18.17
C LEU A 206 -2.62 -0.31 18.71
N LEU A 207 -3.52 0.24 17.89
CA LEU A 207 -4.39 1.36 18.28
C LEU A 207 -5.13 1.10 19.61
N HIS A 208 -5.74 -0.08 19.74
CA HIS A 208 -6.51 -0.50 20.92
C HIS A 208 -5.76 -0.40 22.27
N LEU A 209 -4.43 -0.26 22.29
CA LEU A 209 -3.65 -0.05 23.52
C LEU A 209 -3.86 1.34 24.16
N TRP A 210 -4.54 2.27 23.48
CA TRP A 210 -4.86 3.59 24.04
C TRP A 210 -5.62 3.48 25.38
N SER A 211 -6.62 2.60 25.45
CA SER A 211 -7.47 2.46 26.65
C SER A 211 -6.68 1.90 27.83
N LEU A 212 -5.77 0.96 27.54
CA LEU A 212 -4.83 0.40 28.51
C LEU A 212 -3.85 1.47 29.04
N GLY A 213 -3.42 2.40 28.19
CA GLY A 213 -2.60 3.54 28.58
C GLY A 213 -3.31 4.48 29.57
N VAL A 214 -4.56 4.86 29.25
CA VAL A 214 -5.41 5.67 30.15
C VAL A 214 -5.61 4.96 31.50
N GLU A 215 -5.86 3.65 31.46
CA GLU A 215 -6.07 2.82 32.63
C GLU A 215 -4.81 2.73 33.53
N GLU A 216 -3.62 2.45 32.99
CA GLU A 216 -2.39 2.43 33.80
C GLU A 216 -2.00 3.80 34.34
N GLN A 217 -2.24 4.88 33.60
CA GLN A 217 -2.01 6.25 34.09
C GLN A 217 -2.91 6.59 35.29
N PHE A 218 -4.16 6.12 35.30
CA PHE A 218 -5.01 6.22 36.48
C PHE A 218 -4.41 5.47 37.69
N TYR A 219 -3.81 4.30 37.47
CA TYR A 219 -3.20 3.49 38.53
C TYR A 219 -1.88 4.01 39.09
N ILE A 220 -1.25 4.99 38.46
CA ILE A 220 -0.12 5.72 39.04
C ILE A 220 -0.63 6.62 40.18
N PHE A 221 -1.66 7.41 39.90
CA PHE A 221 -2.23 8.40 40.82
C PHE A 221 -3.14 7.78 41.90
N TRP A 222 -4.01 6.85 41.49
CA TRP A 222 -5.12 6.38 42.32
C TRP A 222 -4.73 5.71 43.65
N PRO A 223 -3.66 4.89 43.75
CA PRO A 223 -3.26 4.31 45.04
C PRO A 223 -2.84 5.34 46.08
N CYS A 224 -2.20 6.45 45.67
CA CYS A 224 -1.86 7.56 46.55
C CYS A 224 -3.15 8.23 47.05
N PHE A 225 -4.06 8.51 46.12
CA PHE A 225 -5.36 9.09 46.42
C PHE A 225 -6.17 8.24 47.41
N VAL A 226 -6.26 6.92 47.19
CA VAL A 226 -6.92 5.97 48.10
C VAL A 226 -6.24 5.94 49.48
N SER A 227 -4.92 5.99 49.54
CA SER A 227 -4.17 6.03 50.81
C SER A 227 -4.45 7.29 51.64
N ILE A 228 -4.79 8.40 50.98
CA ILE A 228 -5.26 9.63 51.65
C ILE A 228 -6.73 9.45 52.09
N LEU A 229 -7.59 8.92 51.22
CA LEU A 229 -9.01 8.71 51.51
C LEU A 229 -9.26 7.86 52.76
N THR A 230 -8.43 6.84 53.02
CA THR A 230 -8.57 5.99 54.22
C THR A 230 -8.26 6.71 55.53
N ARG A 231 -7.65 7.89 55.48
CA ARG A 231 -7.31 8.72 56.65
C ARG A 231 -8.31 9.85 56.90
N LEU A 232 -9.25 10.06 55.98
CA LEU A 232 -10.23 11.14 56.06
C LEU A 232 -11.53 10.67 56.71
N SER A 233 -12.32 11.62 57.21
CA SER A 233 -13.71 11.34 57.57
C SER A 233 -14.49 10.85 56.35
N VAL A 234 -15.50 9.99 56.55
CA VAL A 234 -16.34 9.46 55.46
C VAL A 234 -16.89 10.58 54.58
N ARG A 235 -17.36 11.68 55.18
CA ARG A 235 -17.87 12.85 54.45
C ARG A 235 -16.79 13.48 53.59
N SER A 236 -15.61 13.76 54.16
CA SER A 236 -14.49 14.36 53.44
C SER A 236 -14.00 13.47 52.30
N ALA A 237 -13.93 12.16 52.52
CA ALA A 237 -13.52 11.19 51.51
C ALA A 237 -14.52 11.09 50.35
N VAL A 238 -15.83 11.11 50.63
CA VAL A 238 -16.86 11.15 49.57
C VAL A 238 -16.80 12.46 48.80
N VAL A 239 -16.72 13.61 49.49
CA VAL A 239 -16.62 14.93 48.84
C VAL A 239 -15.40 15.00 47.93
N MET A 240 -14.24 14.53 48.39
CA MET A 240 -13.01 14.56 47.59
C MET A 240 -13.10 13.66 46.35
N GLN A 241 -13.71 12.47 46.47
CA GLN A 241 -13.97 11.61 45.30
C GLN A 241 -14.92 12.29 44.31
N VAL A 242 -16.06 12.81 44.80
CA VAL A 242 -17.04 13.52 43.95
C VAL A 242 -16.39 14.73 43.26
N ALA A 243 -15.50 15.45 43.94
CA ALA A 243 -14.75 16.56 43.35
C ALA A 243 -13.83 16.08 42.21
N VAL A 244 -13.11 14.96 42.38
CA VAL A 244 -12.27 14.37 41.31
C VAL A 244 -13.12 13.91 40.13
N LEU A 245 -14.27 13.26 40.39
CA LEU A 245 -15.21 12.89 39.33
C LEU A 245 -15.72 14.11 38.57
N ALA A 246 -16.19 15.14 39.29
CA ALA A 246 -16.74 16.35 38.69
C ALA A 246 -15.68 17.12 37.89
N LEU A 247 -14.45 17.23 38.40
CA LEU A 247 -13.36 17.88 37.70
C LEU A 247 -12.98 17.13 36.42
N SER A 248 -12.85 15.80 36.50
CA SER A 248 -12.54 14.97 35.34
C SER A 248 -13.66 14.98 34.29
N PHE A 249 -14.93 14.96 34.71
CA PHE A 249 -16.07 15.11 33.82
C PHE A 249 -16.12 16.52 33.20
N THR A 250 -15.77 17.55 33.96
CA THR A 250 -15.66 18.92 33.42
C THR A 250 -14.57 19.00 32.35
N CYS A 251 -13.41 18.37 32.57
CA CYS A 251 -12.37 18.24 31.55
C CYS A 251 -12.87 17.51 30.30
N ASN A 252 -13.72 16.49 30.46
CA ASN A 252 -14.35 15.79 29.33
C ASN A 252 -15.19 16.73 28.47
N ILE A 253 -16.10 17.47 29.09
CA ILE A 253 -16.97 18.42 28.39
C ILE A 253 -16.17 19.58 27.80
N PHE A 254 -15.18 20.10 28.52
CA PHE A 254 -14.35 21.22 28.04
C PHE A 254 -13.56 20.88 26.78
N PHE A 255 -13.05 19.65 26.68
CA PHE A 255 -12.30 19.19 25.51
C PHE A 255 -13.17 18.61 24.39
N LEU A 256 -14.49 18.59 24.55
CA LEU A 256 -15.42 18.14 23.51
C LEU A 256 -15.42 19.15 22.35
N GLY A 257 -15.18 18.70 21.12
CA GLY A 257 -15.06 19.56 19.93
C GLY A 257 -13.84 20.49 19.91
N PHE A 258 -12.88 20.34 20.84
CA PHE A 258 -11.69 21.19 20.90
C PHE A 258 -10.82 21.04 19.63
N HIS A 259 -10.42 22.17 19.03
CA HIS A 259 -9.81 22.22 17.68
C HIS A 259 -10.63 21.52 16.58
N GLY A 260 -11.97 21.50 16.70
CA GLY A 260 -12.85 20.88 15.71
C GLY A 260 -12.87 19.35 15.74
N THR A 261 -12.31 18.71 16.77
CA THR A 261 -12.27 17.24 16.90
C THR A 261 -12.57 16.80 18.34
N ASN A 262 -13.03 15.55 18.52
CA ASN A 262 -13.28 14.99 19.87
C ASN A 262 -12.06 14.27 20.47
N LYS A 263 -10.91 14.25 19.77
CA LYS A 263 -9.73 13.42 20.14
C LYS A 263 -9.20 13.71 21.55
N TYR A 264 -9.23 14.98 21.97
CA TYR A 264 -8.78 15.38 23.30
C TYR A 264 -9.70 14.84 24.40
N SER A 265 -11.02 14.98 24.24
CA SER A 265 -12.01 14.39 25.16
C SER A 265 -11.99 12.85 25.19
N PHE A 266 -11.48 12.23 24.13
CA PHE A 266 -11.45 10.77 23.98
C PHE A 266 -10.19 10.14 24.59
N TYR A 267 -9.01 10.73 24.34
CA TYR A 267 -7.70 10.15 24.71
C TYR A 267 -7.04 10.79 25.93
N PHE A 268 -7.40 12.03 26.30
CA PHE A 268 -6.74 12.71 27.41
C PHE A 268 -7.12 12.04 28.74
N PRO A 269 -6.17 11.65 29.61
CA PRO A 269 -6.48 10.82 30.78
C PRO A 269 -7.46 11.49 31.74
N LEU A 270 -7.25 12.79 32.02
CA LEU A 270 -8.12 13.54 32.94
C LEU A 270 -9.54 13.72 32.39
N SER A 271 -9.78 13.52 31.09
CA SER A 271 -11.13 13.53 30.52
C SER A 271 -11.88 12.20 30.68
N ARG A 272 -11.18 11.12 31.07
CA ARG A 272 -11.73 9.76 31.20
C ARG A 272 -11.71 9.21 32.62
N PHE A 273 -10.88 9.79 33.51
CA PHE A 273 -10.72 9.32 34.89
C PHE A 273 -12.02 9.29 35.71
N TRP A 274 -13.01 10.11 35.40
CA TRP A 274 -14.30 10.13 36.13
C TRP A 274 -15.05 8.79 36.05
N GLN A 275 -14.86 8.01 34.99
CA GLN A 275 -15.52 6.72 34.77
C GLN A 275 -14.93 5.66 35.71
N MET A 276 -13.60 5.57 35.75
CA MET A 276 -12.89 4.76 36.75
C MET A 276 -13.12 5.27 38.18
N GLY A 277 -13.17 6.60 38.37
CA GLY A 277 -13.48 7.24 39.64
C GLY A 277 -14.86 6.87 40.17
N MET A 278 -15.87 6.72 39.31
CA MET A 278 -17.20 6.22 39.68
C MET A 278 -17.14 4.80 40.24
N GLY A 279 -16.40 3.91 39.59
CA GLY A 279 -16.12 2.57 40.12
C GLY A 279 -15.43 2.62 41.48
N GLY A 280 -14.46 3.52 41.65
CA GLY A 280 -13.76 3.73 42.91
C GLY A 280 -14.65 4.24 44.05
N LEU A 281 -15.54 5.18 43.77
CA LEU A 281 -16.54 5.66 44.71
C LEU A 281 -17.48 4.54 45.16
N LEU A 282 -17.94 3.70 44.22
CA LEU A 282 -18.74 2.52 44.56
C LEU A 282 -17.99 1.52 45.43
N ALA A 283 -16.71 1.28 45.15
CA ALA A 283 -15.88 0.42 45.98
C ALA A 283 -15.73 0.98 47.40
N TYR A 284 -15.58 2.31 47.54
CA TYR A 284 -15.51 2.98 48.84
C TYR A 284 -16.81 2.82 49.63
N VAL A 285 -17.96 3.07 48.98
CA VAL A 285 -19.29 2.90 49.61
C VAL A 285 -19.49 1.46 50.08
N ASN A 286 -19.13 0.47 49.26
CA ASN A 286 -19.21 -0.94 49.64
C ASN A 286 -18.24 -1.29 50.77
N HIS A 287 -17.04 -0.72 50.79
CA HIS A 287 -16.07 -0.91 51.86
C HIS A 287 -16.58 -0.39 53.21
N ILE A 288 -17.19 0.79 53.23
CA ILE A 288 -17.80 1.37 54.44
C ILE A 288 -18.96 0.51 54.94
N ARG A 289 -19.84 0.05 54.03
CA ARG A 289 -20.96 -0.83 54.41
C ARG A 289 -20.49 -2.10 55.11
N LEU A 290 -19.48 -2.76 54.53
CA LEU A 290 -18.92 -4.00 55.07
C LEU A 290 -18.23 -3.80 56.42
N THR A 291 -17.47 -2.71 56.57
CA THR A 291 -16.81 -2.37 57.83
C THR A 291 -17.85 -1.98 58.91
N GLN A 292 -18.88 -1.21 58.58
CA GLN A 292 -19.96 -0.89 59.53
C GLN A 292 -20.73 -2.14 60.00
N THR A 293 -21.02 -3.11 59.12
CA THR A 293 -21.67 -4.37 59.52
C THR A 293 -20.79 -5.26 60.40
N GLN A 294 -19.46 -5.18 60.25
CA GLN A 294 -18.51 -5.99 61.02
C GLN A 294 -18.20 -5.41 62.41
N TYR A 295 -18.43 -4.11 62.63
CA TYR A 295 -18.27 -3.41 63.92
C TYR A 295 -19.60 -3.09 64.64
N ALA A 296 -20.75 -3.53 64.09
CA ALA A 296 -22.09 -3.30 64.66
C ALA A 296 -22.39 -4.11 65.95
N SER A 297 -21.41 -4.80 66.53
CA SER A 297 -21.50 -5.43 67.85
C SER A 297 -21.32 -4.45 69.02
N VAL A 298 -21.13 -3.15 68.76
CA VAL A 298 -21.13 -2.09 69.79
C VAL A 298 -22.35 -1.18 69.59
N PRO A 299 -23.23 -1.02 70.60
CA PRO A 299 -24.43 -0.19 70.49
C PRO A 299 -24.02 1.29 70.48
N THR A 300 -23.85 1.87 69.29
CA THR A 300 -23.71 3.32 69.11
C THR A 300 -24.83 3.85 68.22
N SER A 301 -25.39 4.99 68.63
CA SER A 301 -26.59 5.66 68.08
C SER A 301 -26.42 6.25 66.67
N SER A 302 -25.42 5.81 65.90
CA SER A 302 -25.20 6.29 64.53
C SER A 302 -26.12 5.53 63.58
N LYS A 303 -27.10 6.24 63.00
CA LYS A 303 -27.97 5.71 61.94
C LYS A 303 -27.09 5.11 60.83
N PRO A 304 -27.30 3.85 60.39
CA PRO A 304 -26.55 3.29 59.29
C PRO A 304 -26.73 4.18 58.06
N LEU A 305 -25.62 4.59 57.44
CA LEU A 305 -25.59 5.60 56.37
C LEU A 305 -26.34 5.13 55.11
N CYS A 306 -26.57 3.81 54.97
CA CYS A 306 -27.41 3.19 53.95
C CYS A 306 -28.05 1.92 54.55
N LYS A 307 -29.39 1.79 54.51
CA LYS A 307 -30.07 0.51 54.76
C LYS A 307 -29.67 -0.49 53.66
N ALA A 308 -29.60 -1.79 54.00
CA ALA A 308 -29.45 -2.84 53.01
C ALA A 308 -30.59 -2.71 51.97
N THR A 309 -30.24 -2.66 50.69
CA THR A 309 -31.23 -2.62 49.60
C THR A 309 -32.05 -3.90 49.65
N SER A 310 -33.37 -3.77 49.68
CA SER A 310 -34.26 -4.93 49.54
C SER A 310 -34.08 -5.60 48.18
N ASP A 311 -34.35 -6.90 48.07
CA ASP A 311 -34.14 -7.66 46.82
C ASP A 311 -34.92 -7.09 45.63
N HIS A 312 -36.11 -6.51 45.88
CA HIS A 312 -36.89 -5.80 44.86
C HIS A 312 -36.21 -4.52 44.37
N GLN A 313 -35.61 -3.73 45.29
CA GLN A 313 -34.87 -2.52 44.92
C GLN A 313 -33.57 -2.88 44.17
N ALA A 314 -32.86 -3.90 44.61
CA ALA A 314 -31.66 -4.41 43.92
C ALA A 314 -32.00 -4.86 42.49
N THR A 315 -33.09 -5.59 42.33
CA THR A 315 -33.58 -6.04 41.01
C THR A 315 -33.97 -4.85 40.13
N GLY A 316 -34.70 -3.85 40.67
CA GLY A 316 -35.05 -2.63 39.94
C GLY A 316 -33.82 -1.85 39.48
N LEU A 317 -32.83 -1.65 40.35
CA LEU A 317 -31.58 -0.95 39.99
C LEU A 317 -30.78 -1.71 38.93
N SER A 318 -30.76 -3.05 38.99
CA SER A 318 -30.10 -3.88 37.99
C SER A 318 -30.76 -3.74 36.61
N TRP A 319 -32.10 -3.75 36.54
CA TRP A 319 -32.82 -3.54 35.28
C TRP A 319 -32.67 -2.12 34.72
N VAL A 320 -32.70 -1.09 35.56
CA VAL A 320 -32.42 0.29 35.13
C VAL A 320 -30.99 0.39 34.61
N GLY A 321 -30.03 -0.20 35.32
CA GLY A 321 -28.63 -0.23 34.90
C GLY A 321 -28.43 -0.91 33.55
N LEU A 322 -29.06 -2.08 33.35
CA LEU A 322 -29.09 -2.76 32.07
C LEU A 322 -29.76 -1.91 30.98
N GLY A 323 -30.90 -1.29 31.29
CA GLY A 323 -31.62 -0.41 30.38
C GLY A 323 -30.75 0.75 29.89
N CYS A 324 -29.97 1.38 30.77
CA CYS A 324 -29.02 2.42 30.38
C CYS A 324 -27.92 1.89 29.44
N ILE A 325 -27.36 0.71 29.69
CA ILE A 325 -26.34 0.10 28.82
C ILE A 325 -26.95 -0.27 27.46
N VAL A 326 -28.10 -0.92 27.44
CA VAL A 326 -28.80 -1.30 26.20
C VAL A 326 -29.19 -0.07 25.39
N LEU A 327 -29.69 0.99 26.05
CA LEU A 327 -30.00 2.26 25.39
C LEU A 327 -28.75 2.93 24.81
N SER A 328 -27.62 2.83 25.51
CA SER A 328 -26.34 3.32 25.00
C SER A 328 -25.96 2.59 23.71
N PHE A 329 -26.07 1.25 23.69
CA PHE A 329 -25.78 0.47 22.49
C PHE A 329 -26.80 0.66 21.36
N ALA A 330 -28.05 1.01 21.67
CA ALA A 330 -29.10 1.18 20.66
C ALA A 330 -29.12 2.57 20.02
N CYS A 331 -28.72 3.62 20.75
CA CYS A 331 -28.95 5.01 20.34
C CYS A 331 -27.68 5.82 20.02
N LEU A 332 -26.49 5.29 20.29
CA LEU A 332 -25.23 6.00 20.09
C LEU A 332 -24.42 5.38 18.96
N ASP A 333 -23.63 6.19 18.28
CA ASP A 333 -22.77 5.78 17.17
C ASP A 333 -21.52 6.70 17.07
N GLU A 334 -20.69 6.50 16.04
CA GLU A 334 -19.49 7.32 15.80
C GLU A 334 -19.80 8.81 15.51
N SER A 335 -21.02 9.15 15.08
CA SER A 335 -21.44 10.53 14.78
C SER A 335 -21.85 11.31 16.03
N SER A 336 -22.12 10.60 17.12
CA SER A 336 -22.47 11.18 18.40
C SER A 336 -21.29 11.98 18.97
N ALA A 337 -21.57 13.09 19.67
CA ALA A 337 -20.55 13.89 20.36
C ALA A 337 -19.99 13.14 21.59
N PHE A 338 -19.22 12.09 21.33
CA PHE A 338 -18.76 11.10 22.29
C PHE A 338 -17.28 11.34 22.66
N PRO A 339 -16.88 11.21 23.94
CA PRO A 339 -17.67 10.71 25.08
C PRO A 339 -18.74 11.70 25.56
N GLY A 340 -18.36 12.95 25.81
CA GLY A 340 -19.26 14.03 26.19
C GLY A 340 -20.28 13.67 27.27
N TYR A 341 -21.49 14.22 27.13
CA TYR A 341 -22.63 13.87 27.98
C TYR A 341 -23.13 12.43 27.77
N TRP A 342 -22.93 11.88 26.57
CA TRP A 342 -23.43 10.56 26.20
C TRP A 342 -22.78 9.43 27.00
N ALA A 343 -21.52 9.58 27.38
CA ALA A 343 -20.80 8.62 28.22
C ALA A 343 -21.37 8.50 29.65
N VAL A 344 -22.27 9.39 30.09
CA VAL A 344 -22.97 9.27 31.39
C VAL A 344 -23.86 8.03 31.42
N LEU A 345 -24.56 7.71 30.32
CA LEU A 345 -25.44 6.55 30.24
C LEU A 345 -24.74 5.22 30.54
N PRO A 346 -23.67 4.82 29.82
CA PRO A 346 -22.98 3.55 30.09
C PRO A 346 -22.27 3.57 31.45
N THR A 347 -21.75 4.72 31.87
CA THR A 347 -21.06 4.87 33.16
C THR A 347 -22.02 4.65 34.34
N LEU A 348 -23.18 5.34 34.33
CA LEU A 348 -24.20 5.17 35.37
C LEU A 348 -24.87 3.80 35.27
N GLY A 349 -25.14 3.29 34.08
CA GLY A 349 -25.71 1.96 33.88
C GLY A 349 -24.85 0.87 34.52
N THR A 350 -23.54 0.92 34.27
CA THR A 350 -22.56 0.02 34.88
C THR A 350 -22.49 0.21 36.39
N ALA A 351 -22.49 1.45 36.87
CA ALA A 351 -22.48 1.77 38.29
C ALA A 351 -23.70 1.17 39.03
N LEU A 352 -24.89 1.29 38.44
CA LEU A 352 -26.14 0.72 38.97
C LEU A 352 -26.11 -0.80 39.02
N LEU A 353 -25.62 -1.47 37.97
CA LEU A 353 -25.44 -2.94 37.96
C LEU A 353 -24.46 -3.41 39.04
N ILE A 354 -23.36 -2.70 39.26
CA ILE A 354 -22.39 -3.03 40.32
C ILE A 354 -22.99 -2.81 41.71
N PHE A 355 -23.73 -1.70 41.89
CA PHE A 355 -24.34 -1.30 43.15
C PHE A 355 -25.53 -2.17 43.56
N ALA A 356 -26.31 -2.66 42.59
CA ALA A 356 -27.40 -3.61 42.81
C ALA A 356 -26.94 -4.90 43.52
N GLY A 357 -25.67 -5.27 43.33
CA GLY A 357 -25.03 -6.39 44.02
C GLY A 357 -25.31 -7.76 43.39
N PRO A 358 -24.62 -8.81 43.85
CA PRO A 358 -24.62 -10.12 43.19
C PRO A 358 -25.92 -10.92 43.36
N THR A 359 -26.82 -10.51 44.27
CA THR A 359 -28.11 -11.16 44.53
C THR A 359 -29.26 -10.58 43.70
N ALA A 360 -29.03 -9.48 42.97
CA ALA A 360 -30.03 -8.97 42.04
C ALA A 360 -30.30 -10.01 40.95
N TRP A 361 -31.57 -10.22 40.60
CA TRP A 361 -31.97 -11.33 39.73
C TRP A 361 -31.18 -11.38 38.42
N PHE A 362 -31.06 -10.27 37.68
CA PHE A 362 -30.31 -10.26 36.42
C PHE A 362 -28.80 -10.53 36.62
N ASN A 363 -28.19 -10.00 37.68
CA ASN A 363 -26.79 -10.25 38.01
C ASN A 363 -26.56 -11.74 38.33
N GLN A 364 -27.45 -12.35 39.10
CA GLN A 364 -27.34 -13.75 39.51
C GLN A 364 -27.69 -14.72 38.38
N SER A 365 -28.75 -14.44 37.61
CA SER A 365 -29.29 -15.36 36.61
C SER A 365 -28.65 -15.23 35.24
N VAL A 366 -28.10 -14.05 34.89
CA VAL A 366 -27.49 -13.80 33.56
C VAL A 366 -26.00 -13.52 33.67
N LEU A 367 -25.59 -12.49 34.42
CA LEU A 367 -24.18 -12.12 34.51
C LEU A 367 -23.33 -13.19 35.21
N SER A 368 -23.91 -13.98 36.12
CA SER A 368 -23.20 -15.07 36.79
C SER A 368 -23.25 -16.40 36.03
N LEU A 369 -23.80 -16.44 34.81
CA LEU A 369 -23.78 -17.65 33.97
C LEU A 369 -22.34 -18.11 33.72
N PRO A 370 -22.05 -19.43 33.76
CA PRO A 370 -20.69 -19.94 33.57
C PRO A 370 -20.03 -19.47 32.26
N SER A 371 -20.80 -19.36 31.17
CA SER A 371 -20.32 -18.87 29.87
C SER A 371 -19.93 -17.38 29.92
N MET A 372 -20.77 -16.54 30.52
CA MET A 372 -20.49 -15.11 30.71
C MET A 372 -19.26 -14.90 31.58
N VAL A 373 -19.16 -15.62 32.70
CA VAL A 373 -18.00 -15.58 33.58
C VAL A 373 -16.73 -16.05 32.85
N PHE A 374 -16.83 -17.09 32.03
CA PHE A 374 -15.71 -17.61 31.26
C PHE A 374 -15.16 -16.59 30.26
N VAL A 375 -16.04 -16.00 29.44
CA VAL A 375 -15.66 -14.92 28.51
C VAL A 375 -15.12 -13.71 29.29
N GLY A 376 -15.72 -13.39 30.43
CA GLY A 376 -15.28 -12.34 31.34
C GLY A 376 -13.86 -12.50 31.83
N LYS A 377 -13.47 -13.73 32.21
CA LYS A 377 -12.11 -14.08 32.60
C LYS A 377 -11.13 -13.95 31.42
N LEU A 378 -11.58 -14.29 30.22
CA LEU A 378 -10.79 -14.21 28.98
C LEU A 378 -10.63 -12.78 28.43
N SER A 379 -11.52 -11.86 28.84
CA SER A 379 -11.68 -10.53 28.24
C SER A 379 -10.40 -9.75 27.99
N TYR A 380 -9.42 -9.82 28.91
CA TYR A 380 -8.15 -9.11 28.75
C TYR A 380 -7.33 -9.64 27.57
N ALA A 381 -7.10 -10.95 27.53
CA ALA A 381 -6.36 -11.58 26.44
C ALA A 381 -7.10 -11.42 25.10
N LEU A 382 -8.43 -11.56 25.12
CA LEU A 382 -9.28 -11.40 23.94
C LEU A 382 -9.20 -9.97 23.37
N TYR A 383 -9.23 -8.97 24.26
CA TYR A 383 -9.06 -7.57 23.88
C TYR A 383 -7.68 -7.29 23.26
N LEU A 384 -6.61 -7.98 23.66
CA LEU A 384 -5.31 -7.78 23.04
C LEU A 384 -5.16 -8.49 21.69
N TRP A 385 -5.64 -9.72 21.57
CA TRP A 385 -5.46 -10.52 20.34
C TRP A 385 -6.36 -10.07 19.19
N HIS A 386 -7.59 -9.63 19.45
CA HIS A 386 -8.56 -9.39 18.38
C HIS A 386 -8.13 -8.29 17.40
N TRP A 387 -7.61 -7.17 17.90
CA TRP A 387 -7.39 -5.99 17.07
C TRP A 387 -6.23 -6.16 16.06
N PRO A 388 -5.01 -6.57 16.46
CA PRO A 388 -3.94 -6.79 15.49
C PRO A 388 -4.33 -7.83 14.42
N LEU A 389 -5.04 -8.90 14.80
CA LEU A 389 -5.48 -9.94 13.86
C LEU A 389 -6.49 -9.39 12.84
N LEU A 390 -7.49 -8.63 13.30
CA LEU A 390 -8.46 -7.96 12.42
C LEU A 390 -7.77 -6.96 11.49
N VAL A 391 -6.85 -6.15 12.02
CA VAL A 391 -6.10 -5.16 11.23
C VAL A 391 -5.24 -5.83 10.17
N PHE A 392 -4.42 -6.83 10.51
CA PHE A 392 -3.60 -7.52 9.51
C PHE A 392 -4.45 -8.27 8.48
N ALA A 393 -5.59 -8.84 8.87
CA ALA A 393 -6.51 -9.46 7.92
C ALA A 393 -7.13 -8.45 6.95
N LYS A 394 -7.53 -7.27 7.46
CA LYS A 394 -8.03 -6.16 6.64
C LYS A 394 -6.93 -5.59 5.73
N LEU A 395 -5.71 -5.36 6.25
CA LEU A 395 -4.59 -4.85 5.46
C LEU A 395 -4.18 -5.82 4.35
N ARG A 396 -4.21 -7.13 4.62
CA ARG A 396 -3.86 -8.14 3.63
C ARG A 396 -4.97 -8.40 2.62
N PHE A 397 -6.24 -8.24 2.99
CA PHE A 397 -7.42 -8.40 2.14
C PHE A 397 -8.44 -7.28 2.44
N PRO A 398 -8.28 -6.07 1.87
CA PRO A 398 -9.12 -4.93 2.22
C PRO A 398 -10.59 -5.11 1.84
N ASN A 399 -10.85 -5.65 0.64
CA ASN A 399 -12.21 -5.92 0.19
C ASN A 399 -12.75 -7.22 0.85
N PRO A 400 -13.89 -7.15 1.59
CA PRO A 400 -14.49 -8.29 2.28
C PRO A 400 -14.89 -9.47 1.38
N ASP A 401 -15.31 -9.23 0.14
CA ASP A 401 -15.94 -10.23 -0.74
C ASP A 401 -14.97 -11.35 -1.18
N PHE A 402 -13.68 -11.09 -1.05
CA PHE A 402 -12.58 -11.94 -1.53
C PHE A 402 -11.62 -12.30 -0.41
N ARG A 403 -11.97 -11.90 0.82
CA ARG A 403 -11.21 -12.28 2.00
C ARG A 403 -11.39 -13.80 2.18
N PRO A 404 -10.32 -14.61 2.12
CA PRO A 404 -10.44 -16.04 2.30
C PRO A 404 -11.16 -16.38 3.60
N ASN A 405 -11.93 -17.47 3.61
CA ASN A 405 -12.74 -17.87 4.76
C ASN A 405 -11.95 -17.87 6.09
N TYR A 406 -10.69 -18.30 6.07
CA TYR A 406 -9.81 -18.35 7.24
C TYR A 406 -9.29 -16.98 7.72
N MET A 407 -9.50 -15.90 6.96
CA MET A 407 -9.13 -14.52 7.32
C MET A 407 -10.35 -13.61 7.49
N THR A 408 -11.57 -14.13 7.36
CA THR A 408 -12.80 -13.36 7.66
C THR A 408 -12.75 -12.79 9.08
N PRO A 409 -13.44 -11.68 9.38
CA PRO A 409 -13.45 -11.10 10.72
C PRO A 409 -13.86 -12.13 11.78
N MET A 410 -14.83 -12.99 11.48
CA MET A 410 -15.26 -14.07 12.39
C MET A 410 -14.17 -15.14 12.61
N ALA A 411 -13.45 -15.53 11.56
CA ALA A 411 -12.31 -16.45 11.70
C ALA A 411 -11.18 -15.83 12.53
N MET A 412 -10.91 -14.53 12.36
CA MET A 412 -9.93 -13.81 13.18
C MET A 412 -10.38 -13.68 14.64
N LEU A 413 -11.67 -13.47 14.91
CA LEU A 413 -12.21 -13.52 16.27
C LEU A 413 -12.09 -14.93 16.88
N GLY A 414 -12.34 -15.98 16.09
CA GLY A 414 -12.14 -17.37 16.50
C GLY A 414 -10.67 -17.66 16.84
N LEU A 415 -9.74 -17.20 16.00
CA LEU A 415 -8.30 -17.29 16.25
C LEU A 415 -7.90 -16.49 17.49
N ALA A 416 -8.41 -15.26 17.65
CA ALA A 416 -8.17 -14.44 18.82
C ALA A 416 -8.65 -15.15 20.10
N PHE A 417 -9.81 -15.80 20.06
CA PHE A 417 -10.34 -16.59 21.17
C PHE A 417 -9.44 -17.78 21.51
N ALA A 418 -8.99 -18.54 20.51
CA ALA A 418 -8.07 -19.66 20.69
C ALA A 418 -6.71 -19.23 21.27
N LEU A 419 -6.12 -18.16 20.75
CA LEU A 419 -4.87 -17.58 21.26
C LEU A 419 -5.05 -17.00 22.66
N SER A 420 -6.21 -16.43 22.96
CA SER A 420 -6.55 -15.94 24.29
C SER A 420 -6.61 -17.07 25.31
N LEU A 421 -7.22 -18.20 24.96
CA LEU A 421 -7.25 -19.38 25.82
C LEU A 421 -5.84 -19.91 26.07
N SER A 422 -5.07 -20.08 24.99
CA SER A 422 -3.70 -20.57 25.08
C SER A 422 -2.82 -19.68 25.94
N SER A 423 -2.82 -18.37 25.68
CA SER A 423 -2.05 -17.39 26.46
C SER A 423 -2.50 -17.30 27.92
N LEU A 424 -3.80 -17.32 28.20
CA LEU A 424 -4.31 -17.27 29.57
C LEU A 424 -3.88 -18.49 30.39
N TYR A 425 -4.08 -19.70 29.85
CA TYR A 425 -3.86 -20.94 30.61
C TYR A 425 -2.39 -21.35 30.65
N HIS A 426 -1.67 -21.24 29.53
CA HIS A 426 -0.29 -21.73 29.44
C HIS A 426 0.76 -20.68 29.84
N VAL A 427 0.48 -19.39 29.63
CA VAL A 427 1.48 -18.32 29.83
C VAL A 427 1.15 -17.44 31.02
N GLU A 428 0.01 -16.72 30.99
CA GLU A 428 -0.39 -15.79 32.05
C GLU A 428 -0.56 -16.52 33.39
N ASN A 429 -1.39 -17.56 33.46
CA ASN A 429 -1.66 -18.26 34.71
C ASN A 429 -0.41 -18.91 35.31
N SER A 430 0.45 -19.48 34.46
CA SER A 430 1.72 -20.06 34.86
C SER A 430 2.61 -19.02 35.52
N LEU A 431 2.87 -17.89 34.86
CA LEU A 431 3.75 -16.83 35.37
C LEU A 431 3.13 -16.06 36.55
N ARG A 432 1.79 -15.90 36.54
CA ARG A 432 1.04 -15.25 37.62
C ARG A 432 1.10 -16.03 38.93
N ARG A 433 1.01 -17.36 38.86
CA ARG A 433 1.03 -18.24 40.05
C ARG A 433 2.44 -18.64 40.47
N HIS A 434 3.42 -18.54 39.57
CA HIS A 434 4.80 -18.90 39.86
C HIS A 434 5.44 -17.96 40.89
N LYS A 435 5.81 -18.48 42.07
CA LYS A 435 6.33 -17.67 43.20
C LYS A 435 7.79 -17.19 43.04
N GLY A 436 8.42 -17.43 41.89
CA GLY A 436 9.82 -17.04 41.65
C GLY A 436 10.07 -15.53 41.74
N ARG A 437 11.16 -15.13 42.41
CA ARG A 437 11.59 -13.73 42.57
C ARG A 437 12.03 -13.07 41.26
N TRP A 438 12.50 -13.85 40.29
CA TRP A 438 13.01 -13.37 39.01
C TRP A 438 11.92 -13.10 37.94
N VAL A 439 10.68 -13.54 38.17
CA VAL A 439 9.60 -13.40 37.16
C VAL A 439 9.35 -11.94 36.80
N VAL A 440 9.22 -11.05 37.80
CA VAL A 440 8.94 -9.63 37.56
C VAL A 440 10.12 -8.92 36.87
N PRO A 441 11.37 -9.03 37.36
CA PRO A 441 12.53 -8.48 36.66
C PRO A 441 12.67 -8.98 35.23
N ALA A 442 12.43 -10.28 34.97
CA ALA A 442 12.51 -10.84 33.62
C ALA A 442 11.45 -10.23 32.69
N LEU A 443 10.18 -10.13 33.13
CA LEU A 443 9.12 -9.50 32.36
C LEU A 443 9.40 -8.02 32.08
N MET A 444 9.97 -7.29 33.05
CA MET A 444 10.41 -5.91 32.85
C MET A 444 11.55 -5.83 31.84
N GLY A 445 12.53 -6.74 31.92
CA GLY A 445 13.63 -6.85 30.95
C GLY A 445 13.13 -7.12 29.53
N CYS A 446 12.15 -8.03 29.35
CA CYS A 446 11.51 -8.27 28.06
C CYS A 446 10.78 -7.02 27.54
N MET A 447 10.07 -6.30 28.41
CA MET A 447 9.36 -5.07 28.02
C MET A 447 10.34 -3.96 27.62
N LEU A 448 11.46 -3.82 28.33
CA LEU A 448 12.55 -2.93 27.94
C LEU A 448 13.16 -3.33 26.60
N GLY A 449 13.38 -4.64 26.38
CA GLY A 449 13.84 -5.18 25.11
C GLY A 449 12.91 -4.81 23.95
N MET A 450 11.58 -4.95 24.12
CA MET A 450 10.60 -4.53 23.12
C MET A 450 10.62 -3.01 22.87
N SER A 451 10.89 -2.21 23.90
CA SER A 451 10.99 -0.75 23.77
C SER A 451 12.23 -0.33 22.98
N ILE A 452 13.38 -0.96 23.27
CA ILE A 452 14.63 -0.74 22.54
C ILE A 452 14.46 -1.19 21.09
N LEU A 453 13.87 -2.36 20.87
CA LEU A 453 13.58 -2.87 19.53
C LEU A 453 12.68 -1.90 18.73
N ALA A 454 11.62 -1.38 19.35
CA ALA A 454 10.77 -0.34 18.75
C ALA A 454 11.58 0.89 18.35
N GLY A 455 12.47 1.38 19.22
CA GLY A 455 13.36 2.51 18.95
C GLY A 455 14.33 2.27 17.79
N ILE A 456 14.90 1.07 17.69
CA ILE A 456 15.78 0.68 16.58
C ILE A 456 15.02 0.72 15.25
N ILE A 457 13.81 0.15 15.19
CA ILE A 457 12.99 0.14 13.98
C ILE A 457 12.55 1.56 13.59
N LEU A 458 12.28 2.42 14.57
CA LEU A 458 11.96 3.83 14.31
C LEU A 458 13.07 4.54 13.56
N ALA A 459 14.33 4.19 13.89
CA ALA A 459 15.51 4.79 13.29
C ALA A 459 15.86 4.18 11.92
N SER A 460 15.55 2.90 11.68
CA SER A 460 15.90 2.20 10.43
C SER A 460 14.79 1.28 9.89
N PRO A 461 13.58 1.79 9.59
CA PRO A 461 12.44 0.94 9.22
C PRO A 461 12.68 0.12 7.93
N ASP A 462 13.44 0.66 6.97
CA ASP A 462 13.81 -0.03 5.72
C ASP A 462 14.59 -1.32 5.97
N SER A 463 15.44 -1.35 7.00
CA SER A 463 16.26 -2.52 7.35
C SER A 463 15.45 -3.66 7.97
N PHE A 464 14.21 -3.39 8.38
CA PHE A 464 13.32 -4.38 9.00
C PHE A 464 12.10 -4.72 8.13
N SER A 465 11.70 -3.83 7.23
CA SER A 465 10.60 -4.12 6.29
C SER A 465 11.09 -5.03 5.17
N TYR A 466 10.68 -6.30 5.22
CA TYR A 466 10.92 -7.27 4.14
C TYR A 466 10.28 -6.79 2.84
N SER A 467 9.08 -6.22 2.93
CA SER A 467 8.35 -5.67 1.77
C SER A 467 9.13 -4.52 1.12
N GLN A 468 9.68 -3.58 1.89
CA GLN A 468 10.53 -2.50 1.35
C GLN A 468 11.84 -3.03 0.79
N GLN A 469 12.50 -3.99 1.45
CA GLN A 469 13.72 -4.60 0.95
C GLN A 469 13.50 -5.35 -0.36
N ALA A 470 12.38 -6.08 -0.49
CA ALA A 470 12.01 -6.73 -1.73
C ALA A 470 11.78 -5.70 -2.85
N MET A 471 11.18 -4.54 -2.54
CA MET A 471 11.05 -3.43 -3.49
C MET A 471 12.40 -2.81 -3.86
N ASN A 472 13.25 -2.54 -2.88
CA ASN A 472 14.56 -1.95 -3.08
C ASN A 472 15.51 -2.90 -3.81
N ALA A 473 15.47 -4.21 -3.55
CA ALA A 473 16.28 -5.21 -4.25
C ALA A 473 15.86 -5.34 -5.72
N ARG A 474 14.57 -5.16 -6.02
CA ARG A 474 14.09 -5.05 -7.41
C ARG A 474 14.56 -3.75 -8.07
N ALA A 475 14.72 -2.66 -7.31
CA ALA A 475 15.23 -1.38 -7.79
C ALA A 475 16.77 -1.28 -7.83
N ALA A 476 17.49 -2.08 -7.05
CA ALA A 476 18.95 -2.04 -6.87
C ALA A 476 19.71 -3.03 -7.77
N LEU A 477 19.02 -3.70 -8.70
CA LEU A 477 19.68 -4.28 -9.86
C LEU A 477 20.42 -3.13 -10.58
N PRO A 478 21.73 -3.22 -10.84
CA PRO A 478 22.53 -2.07 -11.20
C PRO A 478 22.10 -1.49 -12.55
N GLU A 479 21.45 -0.32 -12.52
CA GLU A 479 21.61 0.69 -13.55
C GLU A 479 23.09 1.07 -13.58
N THR A 480 23.85 0.51 -14.53
CA THR A 480 25.13 1.11 -14.89
C THR A 480 24.86 2.53 -15.36
N VAL A 481 25.33 3.50 -14.56
CA VAL A 481 25.51 4.89 -14.94
C VAL A 481 26.47 4.93 -16.13
N LEU A 482 25.91 4.89 -17.34
CA LEU A 482 26.54 5.42 -18.54
C LEU A 482 25.89 6.78 -18.79
N THR A 483 26.71 7.80 -18.81
CA THR A 483 26.36 9.14 -19.26
C THR A 483 25.55 9.08 -20.57
N PRO A 484 24.45 9.85 -20.71
CA PRO A 484 23.61 9.80 -21.90
C PRO A 484 24.35 10.51 -23.03
N SER A 485 25.11 9.75 -23.78
CA SER A 485 25.78 10.18 -25.01
C SER A 485 25.97 8.98 -25.92
N VAL A 486 24.90 8.22 -26.17
CA VAL A 486 24.88 7.31 -27.33
C VAL A 486 23.90 7.88 -28.32
N THR A 487 24.40 8.78 -29.16
CA THR A 487 23.85 8.97 -30.49
C THR A 487 23.87 7.60 -31.17
N VAL A 488 22.69 7.04 -31.44
CA VAL A 488 22.51 5.87 -32.30
C VAL A 488 22.85 6.32 -33.73
N GLY A 489 24.14 6.46 -34.00
CA GLY A 489 24.74 6.65 -35.31
C GLY A 489 25.77 5.56 -35.50
N LEU A 490 26.03 5.18 -36.77
CA LEU A 490 27.05 4.22 -37.18
C LEU A 490 28.33 4.40 -36.35
N VAL A 491 28.56 3.48 -35.41
CA VAL A 491 29.68 3.56 -34.46
C VAL A 491 30.98 3.28 -35.25
N PRO A 492 31.97 4.20 -35.27
CA PRO A 492 33.20 4.00 -36.04
C PRO A 492 34.14 2.93 -35.46
N ASP A 493 33.94 2.51 -34.22
CA ASP A 493 34.75 1.51 -33.51
C ASP A 493 33.83 0.52 -32.78
N ILE A 494 33.60 -0.64 -33.38
CA ILE A 494 32.79 -1.74 -32.83
C ILE A 494 33.53 -2.33 -31.61
N PRO A 495 32.97 -2.30 -30.39
CA PRO A 495 33.56 -2.97 -29.24
C PRO A 495 33.76 -4.47 -29.53
N ASN A 496 34.99 -4.95 -29.31
CA ASN A 496 35.41 -6.29 -29.69
C ASN A 496 36.19 -6.95 -28.55
N VAL A 497 35.73 -8.11 -28.12
CA VAL A 497 36.29 -8.82 -26.96
C VAL A 497 37.75 -9.24 -27.17
N SER A 498 38.14 -9.51 -28.42
CA SER A 498 39.48 -9.96 -28.79
C SER A 498 40.48 -8.81 -28.92
N ARG A 499 40.00 -7.56 -28.99
CA ARG A 499 40.83 -6.33 -29.00
C ARG A 499 41.27 -5.90 -27.59
N GLU A 500 40.53 -6.29 -26.56
CA GLU A 500 40.82 -5.93 -25.16
C GLU A 500 41.96 -6.82 -24.59
N ASN A 501 42.88 -6.28 -23.80
CA ASN A 501 43.94 -7.08 -23.17
C ASN A 501 43.38 -7.96 -22.05
N ALA A 502 43.72 -9.25 -22.03
CA ALA A 502 43.29 -10.16 -20.97
C ALA A 502 43.89 -9.71 -19.62
N THR A 503 43.05 -9.54 -18.60
CA THR A 503 43.47 -9.10 -17.26
C THR A 503 43.48 -10.24 -16.25
N LYS A 504 42.78 -11.35 -16.56
CA LYS A 504 42.66 -12.53 -15.70
C LYS A 504 42.56 -13.81 -16.53
N GLU A 505 43.10 -14.89 -15.98
CA GLU A 505 42.96 -16.25 -16.52
C GLU A 505 41.60 -16.87 -16.09
N PRO A 506 41.01 -17.77 -16.90
CA PRO A 506 39.79 -18.46 -16.54
C PRO A 506 39.97 -19.35 -15.31
N THR A 507 38.93 -19.44 -14.49
CA THR A 507 38.90 -20.24 -13.25
C THR A 507 37.78 -21.28 -13.32
N HIS A 508 37.87 -22.36 -12.54
CA HIS A 508 36.77 -23.32 -12.40
C HIS A 508 35.46 -22.62 -12.02
N ALA A 509 35.52 -21.57 -11.17
CA ALA A 509 34.35 -20.81 -10.75
C ALA A 509 33.73 -19.99 -11.91
N SER A 510 34.54 -19.37 -12.76
CA SER A 510 34.04 -18.61 -13.92
C SER A 510 33.46 -19.53 -15.00
N ILE A 511 33.96 -20.76 -15.11
CA ILE A 511 33.43 -21.78 -16.02
C ILE A 511 32.08 -22.30 -15.56
N ILE A 512 31.98 -22.72 -14.29
CA ILE A 512 30.70 -23.14 -13.71
C ILE A 512 29.67 -22.02 -13.79
N ALA A 513 30.09 -20.77 -13.55
CA ALA A 513 29.21 -19.62 -13.66
C ALA A 513 28.70 -19.38 -15.09
N ALA A 514 29.51 -19.64 -16.12
CA ALA A 514 29.10 -19.51 -17.52
C ALA A 514 28.16 -20.66 -17.95
N GLU A 515 28.42 -21.90 -17.53
CA GLU A 515 27.53 -23.05 -17.82
C GLU A 515 26.15 -22.89 -17.17
N LEU A 516 26.12 -22.34 -15.95
CA LEU A 516 24.90 -22.09 -15.19
C LEU A 516 24.20 -20.77 -15.57
N ASP A 517 24.75 -19.97 -16.49
CA ASP A 517 24.17 -18.70 -16.90
C ASP A 517 22.93 -18.95 -17.78
N ILE A 518 21.75 -18.92 -17.14
CA ILE A 518 20.46 -19.16 -17.79
C ILE A 518 20.10 -17.93 -18.63
N LEU A 519 19.71 -18.16 -19.90
CA LEU A 519 19.17 -17.08 -20.74
C LEU A 519 17.94 -16.48 -20.06
N PRO A 520 17.94 -15.19 -19.70
CA PRO A 520 16.82 -14.56 -19.04
C PRO A 520 15.59 -14.52 -19.97
N ASP A 521 14.40 -14.77 -19.42
CA ASP A 521 13.14 -14.60 -20.14
C ASP A 521 12.81 -13.11 -20.29
N ILE A 522 13.49 -12.47 -21.24
CA ILE A 522 13.43 -11.02 -21.49
C ILE A 522 12.24 -10.67 -22.37
N GLY A 523 11.50 -9.64 -21.95
CA GLY A 523 10.38 -9.05 -22.67
C GLY A 523 9.02 -9.50 -22.12
N LEU A 524 7.98 -8.77 -22.49
CA LEU A 524 6.59 -9.07 -22.10
C LEU A 524 6.02 -10.15 -23.00
N ARG A 525 5.30 -11.14 -22.44
CA ARG A 525 4.67 -12.20 -23.24
C ARG A 525 3.64 -11.59 -24.20
N ILE A 526 3.71 -11.97 -25.48
CA ILE A 526 2.74 -11.51 -26.50
C ILE A 526 1.34 -11.97 -26.08
N PRO A 527 0.38 -11.06 -25.82
CA PRO A 527 -0.99 -11.43 -25.47
C PRO A 527 -1.71 -12.13 -26.63
N LYS A 528 -2.70 -12.96 -26.33
CA LYS A 528 -3.55 -13.68 -27.31
C LYS A 528 -4.48 -12.79 -28.16
N GLN A 529 -4.19 -11.50 -28.26
CA GLN A 529 -4.98 -10.52 -29.02
C GLN A 529 -4.07 -9.47 -29.68
N HIS A 530 -2.77 -9.74 -29.76
CA HIS A 530 -1.78 -8.80 -30.31
C HIS A 530 -1.72 -8.92 -31.84
N VAL A 531 -1.39 -7.82 -32.52
CA VAL A 531 -1.32 -7.76 -34.00
C VAL A 531 -0.29 -8.75 -34.61
N VAL A 532 0.65 -9.24 -33.79
CA VAL A 532 1.78 -10.14 -34.14
C VAL A 532 1.53 -11.58 -33.63
N GLU A 533 0.30 -11.93 -33.27
CA GLU A 533 -0.01 -13.20 -32.61
C GLU A 533 -0.05 -14.40 -33.56
N TYR A 534 0.87 -15.36 -33.36
CA TYR A 534 0.75 -16.73 -33.88
C TYR A 534 1.46 -17.83 -33.04
N SER A 535 2.12 -17.53 -31.90
CA SER A 535 2.62 -18.58 -30.98
C SER A 535 2.63 -18.16 -29.50
N ALA A 536 2.51 -19.13 -28.60
CA ALA A 536 2.45 -18.93 -27.15
C ALA A 536 3.78 -18.50 -26.49
N GLU A 537 4.86 -18.39 -27.27
CA GLU A 537 6.23 -18.18 -26.78
C GLU A 537 6.83 -16.81 -27.13
N GLY A 538 6.12 -15.96 -27.89
CA GLY A 538 6.63 -14.65 -28.27
C GLY A 538 6.84 -13.67 -27.10
N ARG A 539 7.78 -12.73 -27.26
CA ARG A 539 8.14 -11.68 -26.28
C ARG A 539 8.23 -10.29 -26.93
N LEU A 540 7.87 -9.24 -26.20
CA LEU A 540 7.93 -7.84 -26.65
C LEU A 540 8.91 -7.03 -25.79
N ILE A 541 9.76 -6.25 -26.44
CA ILE A 541 10.53 -5.17 -25.81
C ILE A 541 9.94 -3.85 -26.29
N ASN A 542 9.74 -2.92 -25.34
CA ASN A 542 9.20 -1.57 -25.57
C ASN A 542 7.87 -1.53 -26.37
N PRO A 543 6.79 -2.17 -25.89
CA PRO A 543 5.48 -2.10 -26.57
C PRO A 543 4.90 -0.68 -26.54
N GLY A 544 4.08 -0.35 -27.54
CA GLY A 544 3.45 0.96 -27.71
C GLY A 544 4.12 1.87 -28.74
N GLN A 545 5.09 1.38 -29.52
CA GLN A 545 5.73 2.08 -30.64
C GLN A 545 5.48 1.40 -31.99
N GLU A 546 4.54 0.45 -32.05
CA GLU A 546 4.30 -0.43 -33.21
C GLU A 546 3.89 0.35 -34.47
N ASP A 547 3.14 1.44 -34.32
CA ASP A 547 2.69 2.28 -35.43
C ASP A 547 3.80 3.18 -35.98
N ARG A 548 4.89 3.37 -35.22
CA ARG A 548 6.00 4.27 -35.55
C ARG A 548 7.23 3.49 -36.01
N ALA A 549 7.62 2.48 -35.25
CA ALA A 549 8.86 1.73 -35.45
C ALA A 549 8.72 0.32 -34.84
N LEU A 550 8.41 -0.66 -35.70
CA LEU A 550 8.26 -2.06 -35.35
C LEU A 550 9.39 -2.91 -35.96
N VAL A 551 10.06 -3.67 -35.08
CA VAL A 551 11.00 -4.73 -35.43
C VAL A 551 10.36 -6.08 -35.14
N ILE A 552 10.30 -6.97 -36.13
CA ILE A 552 9.93 -8.38 -35.92
C ILE A 552 11.18 -9.23 -35.97
N ALA A 553 11.49 -9.91 -34.88
CA ALA A 553 12.68 -10.72 -34.71
C ALA A 553 12.30 -12.22 -34.65
N LEU A 554 12.83 -13.02 -35.57
CA LEU A 554 12.49 -14.45 -35.76
C LEU A 554 13.73 -15.33 -35.63
N GLY A 555 13.59 -16.54 -35.08
CA GLY A 555 14.73 -17.45 -34.98
C GLY A 555 14.54 -18.63 -34.04
N ASP A 556 15.63 -19.35 -33.77
CA ASP A 556 15.70 -20.42 -32.79
C ASP A 556 16.27 -19.90 -31.45
N ALA A 557 16.84 -20.77 -30.60
CA ALA A 557 17.53 -20.37 -29.37
C ALA A 557 18.63 -19.30 -29.56
N HIS A 558 19.16 -19.12 -30.77
CA HIS A 558 20.11 -18.06 -31.15
C HIS A 558 19.44 -16.69 -31.28
N LEU A 559 18.12 -16.64 -31.38
CA LEU A 559 17.37 -15.40 -31.17
C LEU A 559 17.29 -15.05 -29.68
N ASP A 560 17.14 -16.04 -28.80
CA ASP A 560 17.07 -15.79 -27.36
C ASP A 560 18.40 -15.27 -26.80
N MET A 561 19.53 -15.76 -27.31
CA MET A 561 20.86 -15.33 -26.85
C MET A 561 21.16 -13.86 -27.15
N VAL A 562 20.47 -13.21 -28.10
CA VAL A 562 20.70 -11.82 -28.46
C VAL A 562 19.75 -10.82 -27.78
N LYS A 563 18.66 -11.29 -27.16
CA LYS A 563 17.72 -10.45 -26.40
C LYS A 563 18.38 -9.53 -25.36
N PRO A 564 19.44 -9.95 -24.62
CA PRO A 564 20.12 -9.07 -23.66
C PRO A 564 20.65 -7.79 -24.29
N ARG A 565 21.12 -7.80 -25.55
CA ARG A 565 21.59 -6.60 -26.25
C ARG A 565 20.45 -5.63 -26.52
N PHE A 566 19.35 -6.13 -27.09
CA PHE A 566 18.18 -5.32 -27.38
C PHE A 566 17.55 -4.73 -26.11
N GLN A 567 17.52 -5.49 -25.02
CA GLN A 567 17.09 -4.98 -23.71
C GLN A 567 18.02 -3.89 -23.19
N GLN A 568 19.33 -4.05 -23.35
CA GLN A 568 20.29 -3.02 -22.97
C GLN A 568 20.08 -1.75 -23.79
N LEU A 569 19.89 -1.85 -25.10
CA LEU A 569 19.62 -0.68 -25.94
C LEU A 569 18.30 0.00 -25.54
N ALA A 570 17.25 -0.77 -25.23
CA ALA A 570 15.97 -0.23 -24.78
C ALA A 570 16.08 0.54 -23.46
N LEU A 571 16.95 0.10 -22.54
CA LEU A 571 17.18 0.78 -21.26
C LEU A 571 17.99 2.08 -21.41
N HIS A 572 18.86 2.18 -22.41
CA HIS A 572 19.76 3.33 -22.62
C HIS A 572 19.27 4.31 -23.70
N THR A 573 18.19 3.98 -24.40
CA THR A 573 17.57 4.83 -25.42
C THR A 573 16.28 5.41 -24.87
N ASN A 574 15.91 6.63 -25.29
CA ASN A 574 14.62 7.22 -24.93
C ASN A 574 13.48 6.24 -25.33
N PRO A 575 12.60 5.83 -24.40
CA PRO A 575 11.56 4.84 -24.68
C PRO A 575 10.59 5.23 -25.82
N ILE A 576 10.47 6.54 -26.12
CA ILE A 576 9.64 7.07 -27.21
C ILE A 576 10.36 6.98 -28.58
N GLU A 577 11.68 6.91 -28.58
CA GLU A 577 12.49 6.82 -29.80
C GLU A 577 12.87 5.37 -30.12
N PHE A 578 12.98 4.51 -29.10
CA PHE A 578 13.31 3.10 -29.28
C PHE A 578 12.14 2.32 -29.92
N PRO A 579 12.37 1.44 -30.91
CA PRO A 579 11.30 0.69 -31.57
C PRO A 579 10.65 -0.35 -30.65
N THR A 580 9.42 -0.75 -30.97
CA THR A 580 8.87 -2.00 -30.43
C THR A 580 9.56 -3.18 -31.11
N ILE A 581 10.06 -4.13 -30.33
CA ILE A 581 10.70 -5.34 -30.86
C ILE A 581 9.92 -6.58 -30.43
N ALA A 582 9.35 -7.29 -31.40
CA ALA A 582 8.62 -8.53 -31.21
C ALA A 582 9.51 -9.73 -31.51
N PHE A 583 9.92 -10.46 -30.48
CA PHE A 583 10.70 -11.69 -30.58
C PHE A 583 9.79 -12.91 -30.69
N LYS A 584 10.08 -13.77 -31.66
CA LYS A 584 9.48 -15.08 -31.80
C LYS A 584 10.58 -16.14 -31.98
N SER A 585 10.92 -16.77 -30.87
CA SER A 585 11.86 -17.90 -30.82
C SER A 585 11.09 -19.21 -30.94
N TYR A 586 11.70 -20.19 -31.59
CA TYR A 586 11.13 -21.52 -31.78
C TYR A 586 12.03 -22.59 -31.16
N ALA A 587 11.41 -23.59 -30.51
CA ALA A 587 12.10 -24.79 -30.05
C ALA A 587 12.66 -25.65 -31.21
N HIS A 588 12.19 -25.43 -32.46
CA HIS A 588 12.58 -26.15 -33.68
C HIS A 588 12.76 -25.18 -34.87
N THR A 589 13.30 -25.67 -35.99
CA THR A 589 13.83 -24.92 -37.16
C THR A 589 13.07 -23.64 -37.57
N PRO A 590 13.75 -22.48 -37.67
CA PRO A 590 13.17 -21.20 -38.12
C PRO A 590 13.23 -20.98 -39.66
N LEU A 591 13.61 -22.00 -40.43
CA LEU A 591 13.76 -21.92 -41.89
C LEU A 591 12.47 -22.27 -42.64
N PRO A 592 12.14 -21.56 -43.76
CA PRO A 592 10.92 -21.81 -44.51
C PRO A 592 10.83 -23.26 -45.01
N LYS A 593 9.73 -23.94 -44.64
CA LYS A 593 9.31 -25.29 -45.09
C LYS A 593 10.19 -26.48 -44.66
N CYS A 594 10.75 -26.43 -43.46
CA CYS A 594 10.95 -27.66 -42.68
C CYS A 594 9.72 -28.05 -41.86
N ILE A 595 8.72 -27.16 -41.74
CA ILE A 595 7.27 -27.30 -41.50
C ILE A 595 6.62 -25.93 -41.83
N TRP A 596 5.29 -25.88 -42.08
CA TRP A 596 4.44 -24.70 -42.31
C TRP A 596 4.96 -23.36 -41.72
N TRP A 597 4.91 -22.26 -42.50
CA TRP A 597 5.43 -20.94 -42.10
C TRP A 597 4.32 -19.89 -41.85
N PRO A 598 3.62 -19.94 -40.71
CA PRO A 598 2.56 -19.00 -40.36
C PRO A 598 3.04 -17.55 -40.14
N ASP A 599 4.35 -17.31 -39.97
CA ASP A 599 4.87 -15.96 -39.70
C ASP A 599 5.00 -15.09 -40.94
N TYR A 600 5.12 -15.67 -42.12
CA TYR A 600 5.25 -14.90 -43.34
C TYR A 600 3.94 -14.19 -43.69
N ASP A 601 2.80 -14.85 -43.50
CA ASP A 601 1.48 -14.21 -43.63
C ASP A 601 1.29 -13.11 -42.57
N MET A 602 1.82 -13.31 -41.37
CA MET A 602 1.88 -12.27 -40.35
C MET A 602 2.73 -11.08 -40.79
N ILE A 603 3.94 -11.29 -41.31
CA ILE A 603 4.80 -10.18 -41.80
C ILE A 603 4.08 -9.39 -42.91
N LYS A 604 3.39 -10.07 -43.82
CA LYS A 604 2.58 -9.42 -44.87
C LYS A 604 1.45 -8.56 -44.32
N LYS A 605 0.80 -9.03 -43.26
CA LYS A 605 -0.31 -8.34 -42.59
C LYS A 605 0.16 -7.16 -41.75
N VAL A 606 1.25 -7.35 -41.01
CA VAL A 606 1.74 -6.40 -40.01
C VAL A 606 2.64 -5.33 -40.62
N ARG A 607 3.38 -5.65 -41.70
CA ARG A 607 4.30 -4.74 -42.41
C ARG A 607 5.27 -4.00 -41.47
N PRO A 608 6.17 -4.73 -40.78
CA PRO A 608 7.13 -4.10 -39.87
C PRO A 608 8.15 -3.24 -40.62
N ASN A 609 8.73 -2.24 -39.93
CA ASN A 609 9.82 -1.44 -40.47
C ASN A 609 11.09 -2.27 -40.68
N VAL A 610 11.34 -3.21 -39.76
CA VAL A 610 12.53 -4.06 -39.77
C VAL A 610 12.16 -5.51 -39.47
N VAL A 611 12.75 -6.45 -40.21
CA VAL A 611 12.75 -7.88 -39.89
C VAL A 611 14.17 -8.30 -39.54
N PHE A 612 14.34 -8.95 -38.40
CA PHE A 612 15.62 -9.50 -37.96
C PHE A 612 15.52 -11.02 -37.78
N MET A 613 16.47 -11.77 -38.32
CA MET A 613 16.49 -13.23 -38.24
C MET A 613 17.81 -13.73 -37.64
N SER A 614 17.73 -14.53 -36.57
CA SER A 614 18.89 -15.15 -35.91
C SER A 614 18.75 -16.68 -35.94
N ILE A 615 19.63 -17.35 -36.67
CA ILE A 615 19.49 -18.78 -37.02
C ILE A 615 20.82 -19.52 -36.81
N ASN A 616 20.78 -20.71 -36.21
CA ASN A 616 21.92 -21.64 -36.23
C ASN A 616 21.92 -22.47 -37.51
N TRP A 617 22.60 -21.95 -38.53
CA TRP A 617 22.70 -22.59 -39.84
C TRP A 617 23.35 -23.97 -39.79
N LEU A 618 24.44 -24.12 -39.03
CA LEU A 618 25.20 -25.37 -38.95
C LEU A 618 24.46 -26.49 -38.20
N ALA A 619 23.47 -26.16 -37.37
CA ALA A 619 22.59 -27.14 -36.74
C ALA A 619 21.51 -27.70 -37.69
N TYR A 620 21.22 -27.01 -38.80
CA TYR A 620 20.10 -27.36 -39.68
C TYR A 620 20.48 -27.70 -41.12
N LEU A 621 21.62 -27.18 -41.60
CA LEU A 621 22.10 -27.32 -42.99
C LEU A 621 23.50 -27.96 -42.99
N HIS A 622 23.56 -29.26 -42.73
CA HIS A 622 24.80 -30.05 -42.72
C HIS A 622 24.58 -31.41 -43.41
N PRO A 623 24.52 -31.45 -44.75
CA PRO A 623 24.03 -32.61 -45.48
C PRO A 623 24.94 -33.83 -45.31
N GLY A 624 24.36 -34.95 -44.87
CA GLY A 624 25.02 -36.26 -44.81
C GLY A 624 24.68 -37.19 -45.97
N GLY A 625 23.75 -36.78 -46.85
CA GLY A 625 23.33 -37.48 -48.06
C GLY A 625 24.28 -37.29 -49.24
N ALA A 626 24.12 -38.10 -50.30
CA ALA A 626 25.03 -38.10 -51.43
C ALA A 626 24.78 -36.94 -52.42
N ALA A 627 25.85 -36.24 -52.82
CA ALA A 627 25.77 -35.06 -53.68
C ALA A 627 25.15 -35.28 -55.08
N TRP A 628 25.14 -36.51 -55.60
CA TRP A 628 24.55 -36.81 -56.91
C TRP A 628 23.03 -36.93 -56.89
N GLN A 629 22.41 -37.09 -55.72
CA GLN A 629 20.95 -37.21 -55.60
C GLN A 629 20.27 -35.90 -56.00
N PRO A 630 19.09 -35.94 -56.67
CA PRO A 630 18.30 -34.74 -56.90
C PRO A 630 17.77 -34.17 -55.57
N ALA A 631 17.39 -32.89 -55.56
CA ALA A 631 16.68 -32.32 -54.43
C ALA A 631 15.36 -33.07 -54.21
N HIS A 632 15.02 -33.31 -52.95
CA HIS A 632 13.73 -33.86 -52.57
C HIS A 632 12.61 -32.86 -52.90
N GLU A 633 11.42 -33.37 -53.17
CA GLU A 633 10.23 -32.55 -53.46
C GLU A 633 9.87 -31.62 -52.28
N GLU A 634 10.08 -32.10 -51.05
CA GLU A 634 10.07 -31.31 -49.82
C GLU A 634 11.43 -31.47 -49.12
N PRO A 635 12.39 -30.54 -49.34
CA PRO A 635 13.71 -30.59 -48.74
C PRO A 635 13.68 -30.61 -47.20
N PRO A 636 14.22 -31.65 -46.53
CA PRO A 636 14.19 -31.75 -45.08
C PRO A 636 15.32 -30.96 -44.40
N CYS A 637 15.06 -30.39 -43.22
CA CYS A 637 16.10 -29.91 -42.29
C CYS A 637 16.59 -31.03 -41.37
N CYS A 638 17.79 -30.86 -40.81
CA CYS A 638 18.34 -31.79 -39.82
C CYS A 638 17.55 -31.72 -38.48
N PRO A 639 16.92 -32.82 -38.01
CA PRO A 639 15.97 -32.78 -36.90
C PRO A 639 16.60 -32.78 -35.50
N LYS A 640 17.89 -33.13 -35.34
CA LYS A 640 18.56 -33.30 -34.03
C LYS A 640 19.81 -32.43 -33.81
N GLY A 641 20.03 -31.39 -34.62
CA GLY A 641 21.18 -30.50 -34.49
C GLY A 641 22.54 -31.20 -34.67
N TYR A 642 23.59 -30.63 -34.08
CA TYR A 642 25.00 -31.04 -34.21
C TYR A 642 25.34 -32.53 -34.02
N GLY A 643 24.49 -33.32 -33.37
CA GLY A 643 24.70 -34.75 -33.13
C GLY A 643 24.14 -35.67 -34.21
N ASP A 644 23.41 -35.13 -35.20
CA ASP A 644 22.82 -35.92 -36.29
C ASP A 644 23.80 -36.05 -37.46
N SER A 645 23.94 -37.25 -38.02
CA SER A 645 24.64 -37.43 -39.30
C SER A 645 23.91 -36.78 -40.48
N CYS A 646 22.65 -36.35 -40.29
CA CYS A 646 21.77 -35.71 -41.26
C CYS A 646 21.75 -36.39 -42.64
N LYS A 647 21.76 -37.73 -42.63
CA LYS A 647 21.75 -38.57 -43.85
C LYS A 647 20.54 -38.34 -44.76
N GLY A 648 19.47 -37.77 -44.22
CA GLY A 648 18.25 -37.45 -44.97
C GLY A 648 18.31 -36.17 -45.80
N GLN A 649 19.34 -35.31 -45.61
CA GLN A 649 19.52 -34.07 -46.35
C GLN A 649 20.74 -34.21 -47.28
N ASN A 650 20.56 -33.91 -48.56
CA ASN A 650 21.64 -33.84 -49.55
C ASN A 650 21.99 -32.37 -49.91
N PRO A 651 23.15 -32.10 -50.52
CA PRO A 651 23.55 -30.73 -50.86
C PRO A 651 22.56 -29.94 -51.73
N LYS A 652 21.82 -30.61 -52.65
CA LYS A 652 20.81 -29.94 -53.48
C LYS A 652 19.56 -29.56 -52.69
N ASP A 653 19.25 -30.26 -51.61
CA ASP A 653 18.20 -29.86 -50.67
C ASP A 653 18.56 -28.52 -50.00
N VAL A 654 19.83 -28.36 -49.59
CA VAL A 654 20.32 -27.12 -48.96
C VAL A 654 20.24 -25.94 -49.94
N GLU A 655 20.66 -26.14 -51.19
CA GLU A 655 20.53 -25.13 -52.25
C GLU A 655 19.06 -24.75 -52.51
N ALA A 656 18.15 -25.73 -52.53
CA ALA A 656 16.73 -25.49 -52.72
C ALA A 656 16.11 -24.71 -51.54
N ILE A 657 16.46 -25.06 -50.30
CA ILE A 657 16.03 -24.35 -49.08
C ILE A 657 16.50 -22.89 -49.12
N LEU A 658 17.77 -22.65 -49.44
CA LEU A 658 18.33 -21.29 -49.48
C LEU A 658 17.83 -20.47 -50.65
N THR A 659 17.56 -21.09 -51.80
CA THR A 659 16.88 -20.43 -52.93
C THR A 659 15.48 -19.97 -52.54
N ARG A 660 14.74 -20.81 -51.81
CA ARG A 660 13.43 -20.44 -51.31
C ARG A 660 13.50 -19.34 -50.26
N PHE A 661 14.42 -19.46 -49.31
CA PHE A 661 14.66 -18.46 -48.29
C PHE A 661 15.01 -17.10 -48.92
N GLN A 662 15.86 -17.06 -49.94
CA GLN A 662 16.16 -15.85 -50.71
C GLN A 662 14.88 -15.23 -51.33
N SER A 663 14.02 -16.04 -51.94
CA SER A 663 12.73 -15.56 -52.48
C SER A 663 11.87 -14.93 -51.39
N ASP A 664 11.78 -15.57 -50.23
CA ASP A 664 10.96 -15.11 -49.14
C ASP A 664 11.51 -13.80 -48.51
N LEU A 665 12.84 -13.66 -48.41
CA LEU A 665 13.50 -12.41 -48.02
C LEU A 665 13.24 -11.30 -49.05
N THR A 666 13.31 -11.63 -50.34
CA THR A 666 13.07 -10.68 -51.44
C THR A 666 11.65 -10.13 -51.34
N ASP A 667 10.67 -10.98 -51.01
CA ASP A 667 9.30 -10.55 -50.80
C ASP A 667 9.18 -9.60 -49.60
N MET A 668 9.84 -9.87 -48.47
CA MET A 668 9.84 -8.97 -47.30
C MET A 668 10.45 -7.60 -47.62
N VAL A 669 11.57 -7.58 -48.36
CA VAL A 669 12.20 -6.34 -48.83
C VAL A 669 11.27 -5.58 -49.78
N SER A 670 10.57 -6.29 -50.68
CA SER A 670 9.59 -5.68 -51.60
C SER A 670 8.38 -5.06 -50.89
N LEU A 671 8.07 -5.51 -49.67
CA LEU A 671 7.02 -4.95 -48.81
C LEU A 671 7.48 -3.70 -48.04
N GLY A 672 8.74 -3.27 -48.22
CA GLY A 672 9.31 -2.08 -47.61
C GLY A 672 10.01 -2.30 -46.27
N ALA A 673 10.15 -3.55 -45.81
CA ALA A 673 10.89 -3.86 -44.59
C ALA A 673 12.41 -3.89 -44.85
N LYS A 674 13.21 -3.33 -43.94
CA LYS A 674 14.65 -3.57 -43.91
C LYS A 674 14.92 -4.92 -43.25
N VAL A 675 15.64 -5.81 -43.93
CA VAL A 675 15.82 -7.18 -43.46
C VAL A 675 17.27 -7.44 -43.05
N PHE A 676 17.47 -7.98 -41.85
CA PHE A 676 18.76 -8.34 -41.27
C PHE A 676 18.79 -9.81 -40.91
N VAL A 677 19.84 -10.54 -41.31
CA VAL A 677 19.95 -11.99 -41.08
C VAL A 677 21.35 -12.33 -40.60
N THR A 678 21.47 -13.13 -39.54
CA THR A 678 22.78 -13.58 -39.04
C THR A 678 23.45 -14.56 -40.01
N THR A 679 24.75 -14.44 -40.26
CA THR A 679 25.55 -15.46 -41.00
C THR A 679 26.09 -16.54 -40.04
N VAL A 680 26.85 -17.50 -40.58
CA VAL A 680 27.56 -18.53 -39.80
C VAL A 680 28.78 -17.89 -39.11
N ALA A 681 28.73 -17.80 -37.78
CA ALA A 681 29.83 -17.29 -36.97
C ALA A 681 30.67 -18.46 -36.38
N PRO A 682 31.95 -18.23 -36.00
CA PRO A 682 32.77 -19.25 -35.37
C PRO A 682 32.08 -19.94 -34.19
N GLU A 683 31.96 -21.26 -34.23
CA GLU A 683 31.35 -22.10 -33.19
C GLU A 683 32.00 -23.50 -33.14
N GLY A 684 31.90 -24.18 -32.00
CA GLY A 684 32.58 -25.46 -31.80
C GLY A 684 32.95 -25.75 -30.35
N ASN A 685 33.59 -26.91 -30.14
CA ASN A 685 34.01 -27.39 -28.81
C ASN A 685 35.01 -26.44 -28.15
N GLU A 686 35.77 -25.68 -28.94
CA GLU A 686 36.73 -24.69 -28.47
C GLU A 686 36.05 -23.58 -27.65
N PHE A 687 34.78 -23.29 -27.92
CA PHE A 687 33.98 -22.31 -27.17
C PHE A 687 33.19 -22.91 -26.01
N ASP A 688 33.12 -24.24 -25.90
CA ASP A 688 32.36 -24.89 -24.82
C ASP A 688 33.17 -24.83 -23.52
N PRO A 689 32.60 -24.24 -22.43
CA PRO A 689 33.30 -24.10 -21.16
C PRO A 689 33.92 -25.40 -20.62
N LYS A 690 33.37 -26.57 -20.96
CA LYS A 690 33.89 -27.89 -20.55
C LYS A 690 35.29 -28.18 -21.06
N PHE A 691 35.66 -27.64 -22.22
CA PHE A 691 36.93 -27.94 -22.87
C PHE A 691 37.97 -26.82 -22.70
N ILE A 692 37.60 -25.69 -22.08
CA ILE A 692 38.47 -24.50 -21.96
C ILE A 692 39.65 -24.72 -21.00
N LEU A 693 39.51 -25.53 -19.94
CA LEU A 693 40.61 -25.81 -18.99
C LEU A 693 41.57 -26.88 -19.50
N ASP A 694 41.07 -27.82 -20.29
CA ASP A 694 41.81 -29.01 -20.74
C ASP A 694 42.46 -28.83 -22.11
N SER A 695 42.09 -27.77 -22.85
CA SER A 695 42.63 -27.48 -24.19
C SER A 695 43.73 -26.41 -24.15
N PRO A 696 44.89 -26.62 -24.81
CA PRO A 696 45.91 -25.59 -24.98
C PRO A 696 45.49 -24.49 -25.98
N VAL A 697 44.39 -24.67 -26.71
CA VAL A 697 43.89 -23.73 -27.73
C VAL A 697 42.98 -22.71 -27.08
N ARG A 698 43.47 -21.46 -26.94
CA ARG A 698 42.77 -20.35 -26.29
C ARG A 698 42.05 -19.40 -27.25
N SER A 699 42.09 -19.71 -28.54
CA SER A 699 41.50 -18.89 -29.60
C SER A 699 41.20 -19.71 -30.85
N VAL A 700 40.12 -19.36 -31.54
CA VAL A 700 39.76 -19.93 -32.84
C VAL A 700 40.17 -18.94 -33.93
N ASN A 701 40.75 -19.44 -35.02
CA ASN A 701 41.08 -18.59 -36.17
C ASN A 701 39.86 -18.42 -37.08
N ARG A 702 39.46 -17.16 -37.35
CA ARG A 702 38.30 -16.81 -38.17
C ARG A 702 38.43 -17.37 -39.59
N SER A 703 39.60 -17.21 -40.21
CA SER A 703 39.91 -17.64 -41.57
C SER A 703 39.80 -19.17 -41.73
N VAL A 704 40.32 -19.91 -40.76
CA VAL A 704 40.27 -21.38 -40.74
C VAL A 704 38.82 -21.85 -40.62
N PHE A 705 38.06 -21.28 -39.69
CA PHE A 705 36.64 -21.61 -39.53
C PHE A 705 35.84 -21.32 -40.80
N ARG A 706 36.01 -20.13 -41.40
CA ARG A 706 35.32 -19.75 -42.63
C ARG A 706 35.74 -20.61 -43.82
N THR A 707 37.00 -21.07 -43.89
CA THR A 707 37.47 -21.98 -44.94
C THR A 707 36.81 -23.35 -44.82
N ASN A 708 36.72 -23.90 -43.59
CA ASN A 708 36.11 -25.21 -43.34
C ASN A 708 34.61 -25.24 -43.64
N HIS A 709 33.93 -24.10 -43.47
CA HIS A 709 32.48 -23.98 -43.71
C HIS A 709 32.14 -23.13 -44.93
N LYS A 710 33.13 -22.91 -45.83
CA LYS A 710 33.02 -21.96 -46.94
C LYS A 710 31.80 -22.20 -47.82
N TRP A 711 31.54 -23.47 -48.15
CA TRP A 711 30.41 -23.86 -48.99
C TRP A 711 29.07 -23.36 -48.43
N LEU A 712 28.81 -23.58 -47.14
CA LEU A 712 27.54 -23.15 -46.53
C LEU A 712 27.50 -21.63 -46.34
N ILE A 713 28.62 -21.03 -45.92
CA ILE A 713 28.72 -19.57 -45.73
C ILE A 713 28.44 -18.83 -47.03
N ASP A 714 29.05 -19.25 -48.14
CA ASP A 714 28.83 -18.64 -49.46
C ASP A 714 27.36 -18.74 -49.88
N LEU A 715 26.71 -19.89 -49.63
CA LEU A 715 25.30 -20.08 -49.97
C LEU A 715 24.37 -19.23 -49.09
N VAL A 716 24.62 -19.15 -47.78
CA VAL A 716 23.82 -18.36 -46.82
C VAL A 716 23.99 -16.87 -47.09
N GLU A 717 25.23 -16.37 -47.15
CA GLU A 717 25.52 -14.97 -47.43
C GLU A 717 25.06 -14.59 -48.85
N GLY A 718 25.20 -15.50 -49.83
CA GLY A 718 24.68 -15.34 -51.19
C GLY A 718 23.15 -15.21 -51.24
N ALA A 719 22.43 -16.04 -50.49
CA ALA A 719 20.96 -15.95 -50.38
C ALA A 719 20.50 -14.65 -49.71
N ILE A 720 21.18 -14.20 -48.65
CA ILE A 720 20.85 -12.96 -47.95
C ILE A 720 21.12 -11.74 -48.84
N THR A 721 22.32 -11.65 -49.40
CA THR A 721 22.72 -10.52 -50.26
C THR A 721 21.98 -10.49 -51.59
N GLY A 722 21.69 -11.67 -52.17
CA GLY A 722 20.89 -11.82 -53.38
C GLY A 722 19.42 -11.39 -53.22
N ALA A 723 18.92 -11.27 -51.98
CA ALA A 723 17.61 -10.71 -51.66
C ALA A 723 17.64 -9.21 -51.31
N ASN A 724 18.81 -8.56 -51.42
CA ASN A 724 19.05 -7.19 -50.95
C ASN A 724 18.81 -7.02 -49.42
N ALA A 725 19.03 -8.09 -48.65
CA ALA A 725 19.02 -8.07 -47.18
C ALA A 725 20.44 -7.90 -46.61
N THR A 726 20.54 -7.49 -45.35
CA THR A 726 21.81 -7.19 -44.68
C THR A 726 22.30 -8.39 -43.86
N VAL A 727 23.58 -8.74 -44.02
CA VAL A 727 24.25 -9.78 -43.25
C VAL A 727 24.70 -9.23 -41.88
N ILE A 728 24.39 -9.95 -40.81
CA ILE A 728 24.91 -9.71 -39.46
C ILE A 728 25.94 -10.80 -39.13
N ASP A 729 27.21 -10.42 -38.99
CA ASP A 729 28.28 -11.34 -38.57
C ASP A 729 28.72 -11.06 -37.13
N PHE A 730 28.40 -11.97 -36.21
CA PHE A 730 28.85 -11.87 -34.82
C PHE A 730 30.38 -11.98 -34.67
N SER A 731 31.09 -12.47 -35.69
CA SER A 731 32.56 -12.49 -35.70
C SER A 731 33.16 -11.09 -35.60
N GLU A 732 32.45 -10.04 -36.02
CA GLU A 732 32.88 -8.64 -35.91
C GLU A 732 32.99 -8.14 -34.46
N ASN A 733 32.23 -8.75 -33.54
CA ASN A 733 32.32 -8.48 -32.10
C ASN A 733 33.19 -9.49 -31.35
N LEU A 734 33.38 -10.68 -31.92
CA LEU A 734 34.06 -11.81 -31.30
C LEU A 734 35.55 -11.88 -31.65
N CYS A 735 35.93 -11.50 -32.87
CA CYS A 735 37.25 -11.75 -33.45
C CYS A 735 37.95 -10.45 -33.80
N TRP A 736 39.22 -10.31 -33.43
CA TRP A 736 40.06 -9.19 -33.85
C TRP A 736 41.13 -9.73 -34.80
N GLU A 737 41.23 -9.14 -35.99
CA GLU A 737 41.98 -9.69 -37.13
C GLU A 737 41.51 -11.11 -37.49
N ASP A 738 42.34 -12.11 -37.19
CA ASP A 738 42.02 -13.53 -37.41
C ASP A 738 41.73 -14.27 -36.11
N THR A 739 41.92 -13.66 -34.94
CA THR A 739 41.85 -14.36 -33.65
C THR A 739 40.52 -14.10 -32.94
N CYS A 740 39.77 -15.18 -32.66
CA CYS A 740 38.53 -15.16 -31.88
C CYS A 740 38.78 -15.74 -30.49
N ARG A 741 38.68 -14.92 -29.44
CA ARG A 741 38.85 -15.39 -28.05
C ARG A 741 37.61 -16.13 -27.55
N VAL A 742 37.88 -17.15 -26.74
CA VAL A 742 36.84 -17.99 -26.11
C VAL A 742 36.45 -17.51 -24.70
N VAL A 743 37.22 -16.55 -24.15
CA VAL A 743 36.96 -15.88 -22.87
C VAL A 743 37.04 -14.36 -23.02
N ASP A 744 36.31 -13.65 -22.18
CA ASP A 744 36.41 -12.19 -22.04
C ASP A 744 37.68 -11.78 -21.25
N PRO A 745 38.02 -10.47 -21.19
CA PRO A 745 39.21 -10.00 -20.48
C PRO A 745 39.24 -10.28 -18.98
N SER A 746 38.11 -10.64 -18.37
CA SER A 746 37.99 -11.01 -16.96
C SER A 746 38.13 -12.52 -16.73
N GLY A 747 38.37 -13.31 -17.79
CA GLY A 747 38.53 -14.76 -17.73
C GLY A 747 37.20 -15.52 -17.71
N VAL A 748 36.09 -14.86 -18.08
CA VAL A 748 34.76 -15.51 -18.15
C VAL A 748 34.52 -16.03 -19.58
N PRO A 749 34.09 -17.28 -19.77
CA PRO A 749 33.72 -17.78 -21.09
C PRO A 749 32.69 -16.90 -21.80
N VAL A 750 32.92 -16.62 -23.09
CA VAL A 750 32.00 -15.80 -23.91
C VAL A 750 30.73 -16.57 -24.28
N ARG A 751 30.76 -17.91 -24.15
CA ARG A 751 29.63 -18.81 -24.39
C ARG A 751 29.36 -19.72 -23.19
N ARG A 752 28.11 -20.16 -23.06
CA ARG A 752 27.67 -21.15 -22.07
C ARG A 752 27.80 -22.60 -22.53
N ASN A 753 27.95 -22.81 -23.84
CA ASN A 753 28.21 -24.08 -24.51
C ASN A 753 28.90 -23.79 -25.87
N SER A 754 28.99 -24.77 -26.77
CA SER A 754 29.68 -24.62 -28.06
C SER A 754 29.16 -23.48 -28.98
N ASN A 755 27.91 -23.05 -28.87
CA ASN A 755 27.26 -22.13 -29.82
C ASN A 755 26.44 -20.97 -29.22
N VAL A 756 26.05 -21.03 -27.95
CA VAL A 756 25.20 -20.02 -27.30
C VAL A 756 26.02 -19.04 -26.45
N PHE A 757 25.92 -17.74 -26.76
CA PHE A 757 26.57 -16.68 -25.97
C PHE A 757 26.02 -16.58 -24.54
N THR A 758 26.87 -16.16 -23.60
CA THR A 758 26.39 -15.80 -22.25
C THR A 758 25.59 -14.48 -22.32
N PRO A 759 24.54 -14.30 -21.50
CA PRO A 759 23.77 -13.05 -21.44
C PRO A 759 24.64 -11.80 -21.22
N LYS A 760 25.68 -11.92 -20.40
CA LYS A 760 26.62 -10.83 -20.12
C LYS A 760 27.44 -10.44 -21.34
N PHE A 761 27.95 -11.43 -22.08
CA PHE A 761 28.66 -11.18 -23.32
C PHE A 761 27.72 -10.54 -24.35
N ALA A 762 26.53 -11.12 -24.53
CA ALA A 762 25.55 -10.65 -25.50
C ALA A 762 25.16 -9.19 -25.29
N ALA A 763 24.83 -8.80 -24.05
CA ALA A 763 24.48 -7.42 -23.72
C ALA A 763 25.65 -6.48 -24.08
N LYS A 764 26.84 -6.75 -23.55
CA LYS A 764 27.98 -5.84 -23.62
C LYS A 764 28.59 -5.74 -25.00
N TYR A 765 28.81 -6.87 -25.68
CA TYR A 765 29.69 -6.93 -26.85
C TYR A 765 28.97 -7.09 -28.18
N LEU A 766 27.72 -7.55 -28.27
CA LEU A 766 27.05 -7.76 -29.58
C LEU A 766 26.51 -6.45 -30.22
N THR A 767 27.35 -5.43 -30.30
CA THR A 767 26.97 -4.10 -30.83
C THR A 767 26.68 -4.10 -32.33
N VAL A 768 27.06 -5.15 -33.08
CA VAL A 768 26.64 -5.33 -34.47
C VAL A 768 25.11 -5.35 -34.62
N LEU A 769 24.36 -5.63 -33.55
CA LEU A 769 22.90 -5.58 -33.53
C LEU A 769 22.31 -4.17 -33.41
N ASP A 770 23.12 -3.17 -33.06
CA ASP A 770 22.65 -1.79 -32.90
C ASP A 770 22.09 -1.25 -34.22
N GLN A 771 22.64 -1.70 -35.35
CA GLN A 771 22.17 -1.33 -36.68
C GLN A 771 20.73 -1.79 -36.97
N VAL A 772 20.29 -2.89 -36.35
CA VAL A 772 18.91 -3.40 -36.48
C VAL A 772 17.93 -2.40 -35.85
N VAL A 773 18.28 -1.88 -34.67
CA VAL A 773 17.50 -0.86 -33.98
C VAL A 773 17.58 0.48 -34.72
N ALA A 774 18.78 0.90 -35.11
CA ALA A 774 19.00 2.13 -35.85
C ALA A 774 18.18 2.17 -37.15
N ALA A 775 18.09 1.05 -37.86
CA ALA A 775 17.33 0.93 -39.10
C ALA A 775 15.82 1.15 -38.92
N ALA A 776 15.28 0.84 -37.74
CA ALA A 776 13.88 1.09 -37.37
C ALA A 776 13.64 2.53 -36.88
N MET A 777 14.68 3.18 -36.35
CA MET A 777 14.60 4.56 -35.81
C MET A 777 14.69 5.65 -36.89
N VAL A 778 15.12 5.31 -38.11
CA VAL A 778 15.11 6.24 -39.26
C VAL A 778 13.67 6.38 -39.76
N ALA A 779 13.11 7.58 -39.59
CA ALA A 779 11.78 7.92 -40.10
C ALA A 779 11.66 7.61 -41.59
N PRO A 780 10.56 6.98 -42.04
CA PRO A 780 10.13 7.16 -43.42
C PRO A 780 9.82 8.65 -43.57
N ASP A 781 10.65 9.35 -44.34
CA ASP A 781 10.22 10.60 -44.96
C ASP A 781 8.92 10.28 -45.74
N ASP A 782 7.91 11.13 -45.59
CA ASP A 782 6.60 11.05 -46.27
C ASP A 782 5.52 10.11 -45.70
N VAL A 783 5.02 10.36 -44.49
CA VAL A 783 3.56 10.41 -44.24
C VAL A 783 3.26 11.46 -43.17
N ILE A 784 2.90 12.68 -43.59
CA ILE A 784 2.29 13.68 -42.71
C ILE A 784 0.85 13.26 -42.46
N ALA A 785 0.61 12.61 -41.32
CA ALA A 785 -0.64 12.72 -40.59
C ALA A 785 -0.28 13.29 -39.20
N PRO A 786 -1.06 14.24 -38.64
CA PRO A 786 -0.79 14.72 -37.29
C PRO A 786 -0.81 13.51 -36.36
N PRO A 787 0.20 13.34 -35.46
CA PRO A 787 0.18 12.25 -34.51
C PRO A 787 -1.08 12.43 -33.67
N ASP A 788 -2.00 11.49 -33.82
CA ASP A 788 -3.20 11.45 -33.02
C ASP A 788 -2.85 11.61 -31.54
N ALA A 789 -3.65 12.40 -30.80
CA ALA A 789 -3.41 12.62 -29.38
C ALA A 789 -3.32 11.26 -28.65
N PRO A 790 -2.33 11.07 -27.75
CA PRO A 790 -2.14 9.80 -27.06
C PRO A 790 -3.42 9.43 -26.32
N ASN A 791 -3.92 8.21 -26.55
CA ASN A 791 -5.15 7.74 -25.93
C ASN A 791 -4.99 6.28 -25.50
N SER A 792 -5.15 6.03 -24.21
CA SER A 792 -4.88 4.71 -23.62
C SER A 792 -5.89 3.64 -24.02
N ASN A 793 -7.04 4.03 -24.57
CA ASN A 793 -8.14 3.13 -24.94
C ASN A 793 -8.21 2.86 -26.45
N ARG A 794 -7.33 3.49 -27.25
CA ARG A 794 -7.13 3.16 -28.68
C ARG A 794 -6.47 1.80 -28.87
N PHE A 795 -5.68 1.36 -27.89
CA PHE A 795 -4.86 0.16 -27.97
C PHE A 795 -5.35 -0.89 -26.97
N SER A 796 -5.16 -2.16 -27.28
CA SER A 796 -5.40 -3.26 -26.34
C SER A 796 -4.48 -3.12 -25.12
N ARG A 797 -4.96 -3.51 -23.93
CA ARG A 797 -4.14 -3.46 -22.71
C ARG A 797 -2.88 -4.31 -22.89
N ILE A 798 -1.73 -3.66 -22.73
CA ILE A 798 -0.37 -4.23 -22.74
C ILE A 798 -0.12 -5.02 -21.46
N ALA A 799 -0.68 -4.56 -20.34
CA ALA A 799 -0.63 -5.29 -19.08
C ALA A 799 -2.00 -5.30 -18.42
N ASN A 800 -2.36 -6.45 -17.85
CA ASN A 800 -3.56 -6.53 -17.06
C ASN A 800 -3.44 -5.61 -15.84
N PRO A 801 -4.57 -5.04 -15.40
CA PRO A 801 -4.65 -4.46 -14.08
C PRO A 801 -4.19 -5.47 -13.03
N SER A 802 -3.63 -4.96 -11.95
CA SER A 802 -3.28 -5.74 -10.78
C SER A 802 -3.66 -4.95 -9.54
N TYR A 803 -3.85 -5.66 -8.44
CA TYR A 803 -4.12 -5.05 -7.15
C TYR A 803 -3.12 -3.93 -6.81
N ASP A 804 -1.81 -4.19 -6.98
CA ASP A 804 -0.77 -3.20 -6.68
C ASP A 804 -0.91 -1.93 -7.54
N LYS A 805 -1.23 -2.07 -8.83
CA LYS A 805 -1.42 -0.93 -9.73
C LYS A 805 -2.67 -0.14 -9.38
N ILE A 806 -3.74 -0.82 -8.97
CA ILE A 806 -5.01 -0.19 -8.62
C ILE A 806 -4.89 0.53 -7.28
N MET A 807 -4.29 -0.10 -6.27
CA MET A 807 -4.07 0.51 -4.94
C MET A 807 -3.06 1.65 -4.94
N ALA A 808 -2.20 1.76 -5.96
CA ALA A 808 -1.31 2.90 -6.13
C ALA A 808 -2.04 4.17 -6.58
N ALA A 809 -3.19 4.05 -7.27
CA ALA A 809 -3.87 5.18 -7.90
C ALA A 809 -4.38 6.25 -6.91
N PRO A 810 -5.00 5.92 -5.75
CA PRO A 810 -5.43 6.93 -4.77
C PRO A 810 -4.31 7.87 -4.29
N GLY A 811 -3.07 7.37 -4.23
CA GLY A 811 -1.89 8.15 -3.85
C GLY A 811 -1.26 8.98 -4.99
N ASP A 812 -1.67 8.75 -6.24
CA ASP A 812 -1.06 9.36 -7.43
C ASP A 812 -1.72 10.69 -7.81
N PHE A 813 -1.63 11.69 -6.93
CA PHE A 813 -2.24 13.02 -7.14
C PHE A 813 -1.36 14.21 -6.75
N ASN A 814 -0.03 14.03 -6.65
CA ASN A 814 0.87 15.14 -6.39
C ASN A 814 1.03 16.04 -7.64
N VAL A 815 0.07 16.92 -7.88
CA VAL A 815 -0.09 17.71 -9.12
C VAL A 815 0.74 18.99 -9.15
N ASP A 816 1.28 19.45 -8.02
CA ASP A 816 2.04 20.71 -7.92
C ASP A 816 3.54 20.56 -8.26
N VAL A 817 3.99 19.35 -8.62
CA VAL A 817 5.36 19.13 -9.09
C VAL A 817 5.65 20.03 -10.29
N GLY A 818 6.72 20.82 -10.21
CA GLY A 818 7.13 21.76 -11.27
C GLY A 818 6.43 23.12 -11.23
N PHE A 819 5.59 23.38 -10.23
CA PHE A 819 4.94 24.66 -10.00
C PHE A 819 5.44 25.30 -8.70
N SER A 820 5.50 26.62 -8.66
CA SER A 820 5.82 27.42 -7.47
C SER A 820 4.65 28.35 -7.13
N PRO A 821 4.46 28.75 -5.85
CA PRO A 821 3.51 29.79 -5.51
C PRO A 821 3.80 31.09 -6.28
N ALA A 822 2.75 31.81 -6.68
CA ALA A 822 2.92 33.12 -7.28
C ALA A 822 3.47 34.14 -6.25
N PRO A 823 4.39 35.04 -6.64
CA PRO A 823 4.87 36.13 -5.78
C PRO A 823 3.73 36.98 -5.21
N ALA A 824 3.92 37.51 -4.00
CA ALA A 824 2.89 38.29 -3.30
C ALA A 824 2.51 39.60 -4.03
N ASP A 825 3.41 40.14 -4.84
CA ASP A 825 3.24 41.32 -5.67
C ASP A 825 2.72 41.00 -7.09
N ALA A 826 2.53 39.72 -7.42
CA ALA A 826 2.06 39.32 -8.74
C ALA A 826 0.62 39.84 -8.98
N PRO A 827 0.29 40.26 -10.22
CA PRO A 827 -1.01 40.86 -10.55
C PRO A 827 -2.19 39.86 -10.50
N PHE A 828 -1.94 38.61 -10.07
CA PHE A 828 -2.90 37.51 -10.02
C PHE A 828 -3.57 37.33 -8.63
N GLY A 829 -3.19 38.17 -7.65
CA GLY A 829 -3.77 38.22 -6.31
C GLY A 829 -3.16 37.25 -5.28
N THR A 830 -3.11 37.67 -4.02
CA THR A 830 -2.46 37.00 -2.89
C THR A 830 -3.33 35.91 -2.26
N THR A 831 -3.24 34.69 -2.75
CA THR A 831 -3.74 33.50 -2.04
C THR A 831 -2.71 32.38 -2.19
N HIS A 832 -2.45 31.61 -1.13
CA HIS A 832 -1.56 30.44 -1.16
C HIS A 832 -1.96 29.37 -2.20
N ALA A 833 -3.14 29.50 -2.82
CA ALA A 833 -3.65 28.62 -3.87
C ALA A 833 -3.30 29.04 -5.32
N THR A 834 -2.62 30.19 -5.53
CA THR A 834 -2.17 30.58 -6.87
C THR A 834 -0.80 29.95 -7.17
N MET A 835 -0.75 29.01 -8.10
CA MET A 835 0.47 28.30 -8.50
C MET A 835 0.89 28.72 -9.90
N MET A 836 2.20 28.80 -10.16
CA MET A 836 2.75 29.21 -11.45
C MET A 836 3.89 28.31 -11.91
N MET A 837 4.02 28.18 -13.23
CA MET A 837 5.13 27.50 -13.90
C MET A 837 5.75 28.46 -14.91
N ASN A 838 7.08 28.40 -15.03
CA ASN A 838 7.86 29.20 -15.96
C ASN A 838 7.59 30.71 -15.88
N PRO A 839 7.83 31.36 -14.72
CA PRO A 839 7.57 32.78 -14.53
C PRO A 839 8.43 33.66 -15.45
N GLY A 840 7.95 34.86 -15.76
CA GLY A 840 8.72 35.92 -16.45
C GLY A 840 8.56 35.97 -17.97
N GLN A 841 7.62 35.21 -18.55
CA GLN A 841 7.38 35.19 -19.98
C GLN A 841 6.22 36.13 -20.34
N SER A 842 6.29 36.75 -21.52
CA SER A 842 5.23 37.65 -22.01
C SER A 842 3.96 36.91 -22.42
N ASN A 843 4.09 35.65 -22.84
CA ASN A 843 2.97 34.81 -23.24
C ASN A 843 2.43 34.11 -22.00
N LEU A 844 1.19 34.42 -21.62
CA LEU A 844 0.56 33.94 -20.39
C LEU A 844 -0.65 33.05 -20.69
N ILE A 845 -0.66 31.88 -20.07
CA ILE A 845 -1.83 31.01 -19.93
C ILE A 845 -2.38 31.18 -18.51
N PHE A 846 -3.66 31.52 -18.40
CA PHE A 846 -4.35 31.65 -17.12
C PHE A 846 -5.41 30.56 -16.98
N VAL A 847 -5.27 29.70 -15.98
CA VAL A 847 -6.19 28.60 -15.69
C VAL A 847 -6.99 28.91 -14.42
N TYR A 848 -8.32 28.82 -14.51
CA TYR A 848 -9.24 29.09 -13.40
C TYR A 848 -10.19 27.91 -13.18
N GLY A 849 -10.32 27.48 -11.92
CA GLY A 849 -11.05 26.25 -11.61
C GLY A 849 -10.97 25.76 -10.16
N ASP A 850 -11.38 24.51 -9.96
CA ASP A 850 -11.28 23.77 -8.70
C ASP A 850 -10.14 22.71 -8.78
N SER A 851 -10.30 21.58 -8.08
CA SER A 851 -9.39 20.44 -8.16
C SER A 851 -9.28 19.81 -9.56
N HIS A 852 -10.29 19.98 -10.42
CA HIS A 852 -10.30 19.50 -11.81
C HIS A 852 -9.52 20.41 -12.77
N ALA A 853 -9.25 21.66 -12.37
CA ALA A 853 -8.19 22.43 -13.01
C ALA A 853 -6.81 21.99 -12.50
N ASN A 854 -6.67 21.68 -11.20
CA ASN A 854 -5.39 21.22 -10.66
C ASN A 854 -4.91 19.89 -11.29
N GLN A 855 -5.82 18.96 -11.61
CA GLN A 855 -5.45 17.65 -12.18
C GLN A 855 -4.73 17.73 -13.54
N VAL A 856 -4.83 18.86 -14.28
CA VAL A 856 -4.20 19.00 -15.61
C VAL A 856 -2.76 19.54 -15.57
N LYS A 857 -2.30 20.04 -14.41
CA LYS A 857 -0.92 20.53 -14.20
C LYS A 857 0.17 19.56 -14.69
N PRO A 858 0.10 18.24 -14.44
CA PRO A 858 1.12 17.30 -14.91
C PRO A 858 1.33 17.30 -16.42
N ARG A 859 0.29 17.57 -17.22
CA ARG A 859 0.46 17.67 -18.67
C ARG A 859 1.14 18.95 -19.11
N PHE A 860 0.86 20.07 -18.45
CA PHE A 860 1.61 21.31 -18.68
C PHE A 860 3.10 21.15 -18.37
N LEU A 861 3.44 20.46 -17.27
CA LEU A 861 4.83 20.12 -16.95
C LEU A 861 5.45 19.22 -18.02
N ARG A 862 4.73 18.19 -18.48
CA ARG A 862 5.22 17.32 -19.56
C ARG A 862 5.48 18.11 -20.84
N SER A 863 4.52 18.92 -21.24
CA SER A 863 4.59 19.78 -22.42
C SER A 863 5.76 20.76 -22.36
N PHE A 864 6.02 21.32 -21.16
CA PHE A 864 7.20 22.14 -20.86
C PHE A 864 8.49 21.34 -21.04
N GLN A 865 8.60 20.15 -20.44
CA GLN A 865 9.78 19.28 -20.53
C GLN A 865 10.09 18.83 -21.97
N ASP A 866 9.07 18.38 -22.71
CA ASP A 866 9.21 17.92 -24.10
C ASP A 866 9.74 19.03 -25.02
N ARG A 867 9.29 20.27 -24.78
CA ARG A 867 9.67 21.44 -25.57
C ARG A 867 10.95 22.11 -25.04
N HIS A 868 11.42 21.77 -23.84
CA HIS A 868 12.63 22.32 -23.21
C HIS A 868 13.95 21.72 -23.69
N GLY A 869 13.94 20.50 -24.26
CA GLY A 869 15.12 19.80 -24.76
C GLY A 869 15.75 20.41 -26.03
N ALA A 870 15.05 21.33 -26.70
CA ALA A 870 15.48 21.92 -27.97
C ALA A 870 15.84 23.42 -27.82
N ARG A 871 17.07 23.74 -27.40
CA ARG A 871 17.80 25.04 -27.54
C ARG A 871 17.09 26.40 -27.28
N ASN A 872 15.83 26.49 -26.85
CA ASN A 872 15.07 27.75 -26.75
C ASN A 872 14.31 27.85 -25.41
N ARG A 873 15.04 28.23 -24.35
CA ARG A 873 14.46 28.48 -23.01
C ARG A 873 13.44 29.63 -22.96
N SER A 874 13.38 30.48 -23.99
CA SER A 874 12.70 31.78 -23.95
C SER A 874 11.32 31.83 -24.60
N ASN A 875 10.74 30.70 -25.04
CA ASN A 875 9.50 30.72 -25.82
C ASN A 875 8.29 30.02 -25.17
N PHE A 876 8.48 29.16 -24.16
CA PHE A 876 7.35 28.51 -23.47
C PHE A 876 6.57 29.55 -22.63
N PRO A 877 5.23 29.55 -22.60
CA PRO A 877 4.47 30.55 -21.86
C PRO A 877 4.61 30.42 -20.33
N THR A 878 4.39 31.52 -19.61
CA THR A 878 4.09 31.45 -18.18
C THR A 878 2.70 30.84 -18.02
N VAL A 879 2.55 29.87 -17.13
CA VAL A 879 1.26 29.22 -16.85
C VAL A 879 0.89 29.50 -15.41
N VAL A 880 -0.28 30.11 -15.20
CA VAL A 880 -0.80 30.45 -13.87
C VAL A 880 -2.08 29.68 -13.61
N PHE A 881 -2.11 28.94 -12.50
CA PHE A 881 -3.28 28.27 -11.97
C PHE A 881 -3.81 29.06 -10.79
N LYS A 882 -5.01 29.63 -10.94
CA LYS A 882 -5.79 30.20 -9.86
C LYS A 882 -6.88 29.20 -9.52
N THR A 883 -6.64 28.34 -8.54
CA THR A 883 -7.57 27.26 -8.21
C THR A 883 -7.93 27.28 -6.74
N LEU A 884 -9.13 26.77 -6.42
CA LEU A 884 -9.53 26.54 -5.04
C LEU A 884 -10.29 25.22 -4.96
N ASP A 885 -9.66 24.20 -4.37
CA ASP A 885 -10.20 22.85 -4.32
C ASP A 885 -11.59 22.84 -3.66
N GLY A 886 -12.53 22.11 -4.27
CA GLY A 886 -13.91 22.04 -3.79
C GLY A 886 -14.72 23.34 -3.96
N THR A 887 -14.22 24.35 -4.66
CA THR A 887 -14.94 25.63 -4.84
C THR A 887 -15.18 25.91 -6.33
N PRO A 888 -16.44 26.14 -6.77
CA PRO A 888 -16.74 26.33 -8.19
C PRO A 888 -16.18 27.64 -8.74
N ALA A 889 -15.62 27.57 -9.94
CA ALA A 889 -15.21 28.75 -10.70
C ALA A 889 -16.41 29.40 -11.42
N LEU A 890 -17.44 29.78 -10.65
CA LEU A 890 -18.71 30.31 -11.15
C LEU A 890 -19.20 31.53 -10.37
N THR A 891 -20.15 32.25 -10.97
CA THR A 891 -20.74 33.51 -10.49
C THR A 891 -21.47 33.39 -9.16
N CYS A 892 -21.74 32.18 -8.71
CA CYS A 892 -22.31 31.86 -7.41
C CYS A 892 -21.29 31.95 -6.25
N GLN A 893 -20.02 32.27 -6.54
CA GLN A 893 -18.97 32.50 -5.56
C GLN A 893 -18.64 33.98 -5.41
N GLU A 894 -18.46 34.43 -4.17
CA GLU A 894 -18.21 35.85 -3.85
C GLU A 894 -16.95 36.41 -4.52
N HIS A 895 -15.94 35.57 -4.74
CA HIS A 895 -14.66 35.98 -5.33
C HIS A 895 -14.63 35.88 -6.87
N TYR A 896 -15.65 35.34 -7.53
CA TYR A 896 -15.64 35.10 -8.98
C TYR A 896 -15.42 36.37 -9.80
N ASP A 897 -16.22 37.42 -9.55
CA ASP A 897 -16.12 38.68 -10.30
C ASP A 897 -14.75 39.35 -10.08
N SER A 898 -14.16 39.17 -8.89
CA SER A 898 -12.80 39.69 -8.60
C SER A 898 -11.73 38.99 -9.44
N VAL A 899 -11.87 37.68 -9.68
CA VAL A 899 -10.95 36.91 -10.53
C VAL A 899 -11.16 37.28 -12.00
N MET A 900 -12.41 37.43 -12.45
CA MET A 900 -12.68 37.89 -13.83
C MET A 900 -12.08 39.27 -14.08
N ALA A 901 -12.22 40.21 -13.13
CA ALA A 901 -11.59 41.53 -13.22
C ALA A 901 -10.05 41.45 -13.31
N VAL A 902 -9.42 40.51 -12.61
CA VAL A 902 -7.98 40.23 -12.73
C VAL A 902 -7.64 39.73 -14.13
N VAL A 903 -8.39 38.76 -14.68
CA VAL A 903 -8.15 38.23 -16.03
C VAL A 903 -8.31 39.32 -17.10
N GLU A 904 -9.32 40.18 -16.97
CA GLU A 904 -9.55 41.32 -17.87
C GLU A 904 -8.44 42.36 -17.82
N LYS A 905 -7.85 42.57 -16.63
CA LYS A 905 -6.74 43.49 -16.41
C LYS A 905 -5.42 42.92 -16.94
N VAL A 906 -5.16 41.65 -16.65
CA VAL A 906 -3.93 40.94 -17.03
C VAL A 906 -3.89 40.64 -18.52
N ARG A 907 -5.04 40.34 -19.13
CA ARG A 907 -5.20 39.96 -20.54
C ARG A 907 -4.26 38.84 -20.96
N PRO A 908 -4.41 37.62 -20.39
CA PRO A 908 -3.61 36.48 -20.81
C PRO A 908 -3.85 36.17 -22.30
N LYS A 909 -2.87 35.55 -22.97
CA LYS A 909 -3.03 35.09 -24.36
C LYS A 909 -4.09 33.99 -24.45
N VAL A 910 -4.11 33.13 -23.43
CA VAL A 910 -5.01 31.99 -23.32
C VAL A 910 -5.62 31.92 -21.93
N PHE A 911 -6.93 31.67 -21.87
CA PHE A 911 -7.67 31.42 -20.63
C PHE A 911 -8.30 30.02 -20.69
N LEU A 912 -8.06 29.20 -19.67
CA LEU A 912 -8.67 27.87 -19.52
C LEU A 912 -9.59 27.87 -18.29
N HIS A 913 -10.86 27.54 -18.50
CA HIS A 913 -11.82 27.26 -17.44
C HIS A 913 -12.01 25.75 -17.28
N SER A 914 -11.87 25.22 -16.06
CA SER A 914 -12.06 23.79 -15.79
C SER A 914 -12.53 23.54 -14.36
N MET A 915 -13.64 22.82 -14.19
CA MET A 915 -14.19 22.46 -12.87
C MET A 915 -15.13 21.25 -12.95
N ASN A 916 -15.53 20.68 -11.81
CA ASN A 916 -16.58 19.66 -11.78
C ASN A 916 -17.99 20.27 -11.88
N TRP A 917 -18.56 20.38 -13.08
CA TRP A 917 -19.90 20.97 -13.27
C TRP A 917 -21.03 20.23 -12.52
N PRO A 918 -21.18 18.89 -12.62
CA PRO A 918 -22.25 18.16 -11.93
C PRO A 918 -22.23 18.33 -10.40
N GLN A 919 -21.05 18.55 -9.81
CA GLN A 919 -20.90 18.78 -8.39
C GLN A 919 -21.46 20.14 -7.93
N PHE A 920 -21.63 21.12 -8.81
CA PHE A 920 -22.07 22.46 -8.38
C PHE A 920 -23.39 22.89 -9.02
N LEU A 921 -23.76 22.29 -10.15
CA LEU A 921 -24.98 22.57 -10.90
C LEU A 921 -25.86 21.31 -10.97
N ARG A 922 -26.48 20.95 -9.84
CA ARG A 922 -27.41 19.82 -9.69
C ARG A 922 -28.70 20.29 -9.00
N PRO A 923 -29.62 20.93 -9.74
CA PRO A 923 -30.78 21.54 -9.12
C PRO A 923 -31.68 20.49 -8.45
N GLY A 924 -31.82 20.57 -7.12
CA GLY A 924 -32.70 19.70 -6.33
C GLY A 924 -34.06 20.34 -6.00
N GLY A 925 -34.25 21.63 -6.30
CA GLY A 925 -35.49 22.38 -6.09
C GLY A 925 -36.36 22.48 -7.36
N LEU A 926 -37.63 22.82 -7.18
CA LEU A 926 -38.57 23.05 -8.30
C LEU A 926 -38.58 24.53 -8.70
N ASP A 927 -38.80 24.82 -9.98
CA ASP A 927 -38.92 26.21 -10.45
C ASP A 927 -40.11 26.97 -9.81
N SER A 928 -41.11 26.23 -9.31
CA SER A 928 -42.26 26.73 -8.55
C SER A 928 -41.92 27.19 -7.13
N ASP A 929 -40.76 26.82 -6.59
CA ASP A 929 -40.38 27.13 -5.21
C ASP A 929 -40.09 28.63 -5.03
N ARG A 930 -40.48 29.16 -3.85
CA ARG A 930 -40.26 30.57 -3.48
C ARG A 930 -38.79 30.96 -3.71
N SER A 931 -38.57 32.08 -4.38
CA SER A 931 -37.23 32.65 -4.57
C SER A 931 -36.56 32.87 -3.21
N VAL A 932 -35.39 32.26 -3.04
CA VAL A 932 -34.43 32.75 -2.06
C VAL A 932 -34.01 34.14 -2.53
N ALA A 933 -34.06 35.14 -1.65
CA ALA A 933 -33.58 36.47 -1.97
C ALA A 933 -32.04 36.44 -2.12
N GLY A 934 -31.51 36.93 -3.26
CA GLY A 934 -30.07 37.02 -3.52
C GLY A 934 -29.61 36.35 -4.83
N THR A 935 -28.29 36.33 -5.05
CA THR A 935 -27.63 35.68 -6.19
C THR A 935 -27.84 34.16 -6.18
N PRO A 936 -28.07 33.51 -7.34
CA PRO A 936 -28.13 32.06 -7.46
C PRO A 936 -26.96 31.34 -6.76
N LYS A 937 -27.28 30.36 -5.91
CA LYS A 937 -26.27 29.58 -5.16
C LYS A 937 -25.86 28.32 -5.92
N CYS A 938 -24.57 27.97 -5.81
CA CYS A 938 -24.07 26.66 -6.20
C CYS A 938 -24.26 25.64 -5.10
N CYS A 939 -24.32 24.36 -5.49
CA CYS A 939 -24.42 23.25 -4.54
C CYS A 939 -23.15 23.10 -3.70
N VAL A 940 -23.25 22.42 -2.54
CA VAL A 940 -22.08 22.13 -1.70
C VAL A 940 -21.20 21.07 -2.38
N ALA A 941 -19.88 21.18 -2.22
CA ALA A 941 -18.94 20.22 -2.78
C ALA A 941 -19.15 18.78 -2.29
N GLY A 942 -18.67 17.79 -3.06
CA GLY A 942 -18.66 16.38 -2.65
C GLY A 942 -20.04 15.74 -2.45
N TYR A 943 -21.09 16.26 -3.11
CA TYR A 943 -22.46 15.75 -3.01
C TYR A 943 -23.01 15.69 -1.57
N GLN A 944 -22.48 16.52 -0.66
CA GLN A 944 -22.85 16.53 0.77
C GLN A 944 -24.29 16.97 1.03
N ASP A 945 -24.91 17.66 0.08
CA ASP A 945 -26.28 18.16 0.18
C ASP A 945 -27.16 17.73 -1.01
N LYS A 946 -28.46 17.67 -0.74
CA LYS A 946 -29.49 17.41 -1.78
C LYS A 946 -29.70 18.60 -2.73
N CYS A 947 -29.06 19.73 -2.45
CA CYS A 947 -29.12 20.98 -3.23
C CYS A 947 -30.57 21.45 -3.55
N THR A 948 -31.48 21.31 -2.59
CA THR A 948 -32.91 21.65 -2.76
C THR A 948 -33.18 23.15 -2.97
N TYR A 949 -32.20 24.00 -2.68
CA TYR A 949 -32.29 25.46 -2.87
C TYR A 949 -31.90 25.93 -4.28
N GLN A 950 -31.24 25.08 -5.08
CA GLN A 950 -30.88 25.42 -6.45
C GLN A 950 -31.98 24.92 -7.39
N ARG A 951 -32.58 25.84 -8.14
CA ARG A 951 -33.64 25.53 -9.12
C ARG A 951 -33.07 25.47 -10.53
N PRO A 952 -33.72 24.80 -11.49
CA PRO A 952 -33.29 24.79 -12.89
C PRO A 952 -33.07 26.20 -13.48
N LYS A 953 -33.95 27.16 -13.18
CA LYS A 953 -33.78 28.56 -13.62
C LYS A 953 -32.59 29.29 -12.99
N ASP A 954 -32.18 28.89 -11.79
CA ASP A 954 -31.00 29.46 -11.12
C ASP A 954 -29.73 29.01 -11.86
N VAL A 955 -29.66 27.74 -12.27
CA VAL A 955 -28.58 27.19 -13.10
C VAL A 955 -28.50 27.92 -14.45
N VAL A 956 -29.64 28.14 -15.12
CA VAL A 956 -29.68 28.91 -16.38
C VAL A 956 -29.17 30.34 -16.18
N THR A 957 -29.52 30.97 -15.06
CA THR A 957 -29.05 32.33 -14.73
C THR A 957 -27.53 32.36 -14.54
N ILE A 958 -26.97 31.40 -13.80
CA ILE A 958 -25.52 31.23 -13.62
C ILE A 958 -24.83 31.04 -14.99
N MET A 959 -25.37 30.16 -15.84
CA MET A 959 -24.80 29.88 -17.15
C MET A 959 -24.88 31.08 -18.12
N ASN A 960 -25.93 31.89 -18.04
CA ASN A 960 -26.03 33.11 -18.83
C ASN A 960 -24.95 34.14 -18.47
N LYS A 961 -24.68 34.34 -17.17
CA LYS A 961 -23.60 35.22 -16.73
C LYS A 961 -22.23 34.65 -17.09
N PHE A 962 -22.01 33.35 -16.89
CA PHE A 962 -20.79 32.67 -17.35
C PHE A 962 -20.54 32.88 -18.86
N GLN A 963 -21.57 32.70 -19.69
CA GLN A 963 -21.49 32.96 -21.13
C GLN A 963 -21.10 34.42 -21.42
N GLN A 964 -21.73 35.39 -20.76
CA GLN A 964 -21.41 36.82 -20.94
C GLN A 964 -19.96 37.13 -20.59
N ASP A 965 -19.46 36.58 -19.48
CA ASP A 965 -18.06 36.78 -19.07
C ASP A 965 -17.09 36.14 -20.06
N MET A 966 -17.34 34.91 -20.52
CA MET A 966 -16.52 34.28 -21.55
C MET A 966 -16.54 35.06 -22.88
N THR A 967 -17.71 35.59 -23.27
CA THR A 967 -17.86 36.46 -24.46
C THR A 967 -17.05 37.74 -24.32
N LYS A 968 -17.02 38.31 -23.12
CA LYS A 968 -16.21 39.50 -22.82
C LYS A 968 -14.72 39.19 -22.93
N LEU A 969 -14.26 38.05 -22.41
CA LEU A 969 -12.87 37.63 -22.53
C LEU A 969 -12.46 37.40 -23.99
N THR A 970 -13.27 36.69 -24.78
CA THR A 970 -12.99 36.49 -26.21
C THR A 970 -13.03 37.81 -26.99
N GLY A 971 -13.92 38.74 -26.63
CA GLY A 971 -13.97 40.10 -27.17
C GLY A 971 -12.72 40.95 -26.88
N LEU A 972 -11.96 40.62 -25.83
CA LEU A 972 -10.66 41.24 -25.53
C LEU A 972 -9.49 40.61 -26.32
N GLY A 973 -9.77 39.66 -27.22
CA GLY A 973 -8.76 38.94 -28.00
C GLY A 973 -8.11 37.76 -27.27
N ILE A 974 -8.61 37.38 -26.09
CA ILE A 974 -8.13 36.23 -25.31
C ILE A 974 -8.66 34.95 -25.97
N LYS A 975 -7.81 33.94 -26.17
CA LYS A 975 -8.27 32.61 -26.59
C LYS A 975 -8.82 31.85 -25.38
N VAL A 976 -10.13 31.61 -25.37
CA VAL A 976 -10.82 30.97 -24.25
C VAL A 976 -11.06 29.50 -24.54
N PHE A 977 -10.66 28.64 -23.61
CA PHE A 977 -10.95 27.21 -23.60
C PHE A 977 -11.82 26.86 -22.38
N VAL A 978 -12.82 26.00 -22.57
CA VAL A 978 -13.73 25.56 -21.51
C VAL A 978 -13.75 24.03 -21.48
N ALA A 979 -13.35 23.43 -20.36
CA ALA A 979 -13.44 21.98 -20.17
C ALA A 979 -14.89 21.56 -19.88
N THR A 980 -15.36 20.53 -20.59
CA THR A 980 -16.71 19.99 -20.46
C THR A 980 -16.85 19.03 -19.27
N ILE A 981 -18.02 18.40 -19.14
CA ILE A 981 -18.23 17.27 -18.22
C ILE A 981 -17.59 16.02 -18.84
N ASN A 982 -16.49 15.57 -18.24
CA ASN A 982 -15.78 14.39 -18.70
C ASN A 982 -16.46 13.12 -18.17
N VAL A 983 -16.28 11.99 -18.85
CA VAL A 983 -16.85 10.70 -18.40
C VAL A 983 -16.23 10.33 -17.05
N GLU A 984 -17.06 10.27 -16.01
CA GLU A 984 -16.68 10.05 -14.61
C GLU A 984 -17.73 9.14 -13.92
N GLY A 985 -17.40 8.58 -12.75
CA GLY A 985 -18.34 7.77 -11.97
C GLY A 985 -17.69 6.67 -11.15
N GLU A 986 -18.53 5.86 -10.51
CA GLU A 986 -18.10 4.80 -9.59
C GLU A 986 -17.23 3.73 -10.24
N GLN A 987 -17.35 3.49 -11.54
CA GLN A 987 -16.51 2.54 -12.28
C GLN A 987 -15.06 3.02 -12.39
N PHE A 988 -14.80 4.32 -12.27
CA PHE A 988 -13.47 4.90 -12.27
C PHE A 988 -12.81 4.88 -10.89
N ASN A 989 -13.56 4.58 -9.84
CA ASN A 989 -13.03 4.49 -8.49
C ASN A 989 -12.12 3.25 -8.35
N PRO A 990 -10.81 3.40 -8.06
CA PRO A 990 -9.90 2.27 -7.90
C PRO A 990 -10.38 1.24 -6.88
N TYR A 991 -11.07 1.67 -5.82
CA TYR A 991 -11.61 0.75 -4.81
C TYR A 991 -12.72 -0.16 -5.35
N HIS A 992 -13.46 0.29 -6.38
CA HIS A 992 -14.51 -0.50 -7.04
C HIS A 992 -13.97 -1.41 -8.14
N MET A 993 -12.76 -1.15 -8.62
CA MET A 993 -12.05 -2.03 -9.55
C MET A 993 -11.43 -3.25 -8.86
N LEU A 994 -11.54 -3.35 -7.53
CA LEU A 994 -10.96 -4.43 -6.75
C LEU A 994 -11.99 -5.43 -6.30
N SER A 995 -11.56 -6.67 -6.41
CA SER A 995 -12.20 -7.85 -5.89
C SER A 995 -11.22 -8.50 -4.93
N GLY A 996 -11.12 -7.96 -3.71
CA GLY A 996 -10.13 -8.43 -2.74
C GLY A 996 -8.73 -8.01 -3.08
N ASN A 997 -7.90 -9.03 -3.27
CA ASN A 997 -6.56 -8.92 -3.81
C ASN A 997 -6.51 -9.20 -5.32
N ASP A 998 -7.67 -9.51 -5.91
CA ASP A 998 -7.82 -9.68 -7.35
C ASP A 998 -8.42 -8.42 -7.96
N VAL A 999 -8.26 -8.28 -9.27
CA VAL A 999 -8.95 -7.24 -10.03
C VAL A 999 -10.40 -7.66 -10.22
N GLY A 1000 -11.31 -6.76 -9.82
CA GLY A 1000 -12.76 -6.89 -10.02
C GLY A 1000 -13.21 -6.33 -11.36
N ASP A 1001 -14.31 -5.59 -11.35
CA ASP A 1001 -14.88 -5.02 -12.57
C ASP A 1001 -14.04 -3.82 -13.06
N VAL A 1002 -13.46 -3.99 -14.24
CA VAL A 1002 -12.70 -2.97 -14.98
C VAL A 1002 -13.31 -2.76 -16.37
N SER A 1003 -14.62 -2.97 -16.46
CA SER A 1003 -15.39 -2.74 -17.68
C SER A 1003 -15.36 -1.26 -18.07
N PRO A 1004 -15.22 -0.95 -19.36
CA PRO A 1004 -15.26 0.42 -19.81
C PRO A 1004 -16.65 1.04 -19.63
N VAL A 1005 -16.68 2.35 -19.45
CA VAL A 1005 -17.91 3.14 -19.37
C VAL A 1005 -18.31 3.61 -20.78
N SER A 1006 -19.61 3.58 -21.10
CA SER A 1006 -20.10 4.13 -22.38
C SER A 1006 -20.12 5.65 -22.38
N LYS A 1007 -19.41 6.29 -23.32
CA LYS A 1007 -19.39 7.75 -23.49
C LYS A 1007 -20.78 8.29 -23.83
N ALA A 1008 -21.51 7.62 -24.73
CA ALA A 1008 -22.85 8.00 -25.13
C ALA A 1008 -23.86 7.87 -23.99
N ALA A 1009 -23.80 6.78 -23.22
CA ALA A 1009 -24.67 6.59 -22.06
C ALA A 1009 -24.43 7.68 -20.99
N PHE A 1010 -23.16 7.99 -20.72
CA PHE A 1010 -22.79 9.07 -19.80
C PHE A 1010 -23.32 10.43 -20.30
N ARG A 1011 -23.06 10.78 -21.57
CA ARG A 1011 -23.53 12.04 -22.15
C ARG A 1011 -25.06 12.14 -22.18
N LEU A 1012 -25.77 11.03 -22.40
CA LEU A 1012 -27.23 11.00 -22.34
C LEU A 1012 -27.75 11.32 -20.93
N LYS A 1013 -27.14 10.72 -19.89
CA LYS A 1013 -27.46 10.97 -18.48
C LYS A 1013 -27.28 12.45 -18.10
N HIS A 1014 -26.25 13.10 -18.65
CA HIS A 1014 -25.91 14.49 -18.35
C HIS A 1014 -26.36 15.49 -19.42
N LYS A 1015 -27.22 15.08 -20.37
CA LYS A 1015 -27.57 15.84 -21.59
C LYS A 1015 -28.02 17.27 -21.32
N TRP A 1016 -28.82 17.48 -20.27
CA TRP A 1016 -29.34 18.81 -19.95
C TRP A 1016 -28.23 19.81 -19.58
N LEU A 1017 -27.35 19.43 -18.65
CA LEU A 1017 -26.26 20.30 -18.20
C LEU A 1017 -25.17 20.44 -19.26
N LEU A 1018 -24.78 19.36 -19.92
CA LEU A 1018 -23.86 19.38 -21.06
C LEU A 1018 -24.34 20.35 -22.15
N GLY A 1019 -25.64 20.29 -22.50
CA GLY A 1019 -26.21 21.19 -23.49
C GLY A 1019 -26.14 22.66 -23.11
N LEU A 1020 -26.25 23.00 -21.81
CA LEU A 1020 -26.07 24.38 -21.34
C LEU A 1020 -24.61 24.84 -21.46
N ILE A 1021 -23.64 23.99 -21.09
CA ILE A 1021 -22.20 24.28 -21.16
C ILE A 1021 -21.77 24.45 -22.62
N GLU A 1022 -22.10 23.50 -23.48
CA GLU A 1022 -21.71 23.51 -24.89
C GLU A 1022 -22.31 24.72 -25.63
N LYS A 1023 -23.58 25.05 -25.35
CA LYS A 1023 -24.24 26.22 -25.91
C LYS A 1023 -23.60 27.53 -25.43
N ALA A 1024 -23.29 27.65 -24.14
CA ALA A 1024 -22.65 28.83 -23.57
C ALA A 1024 -21.24 29.03 -24.15
N THR A 1025 -20.44 27.97 -24.23
CA THR A 1025 -19.09 27.99 -24.81
C THR A 1025 -19.12 28.40 -26.28
N ALA A 1026 -20.02 27.80 -27.08
CA ALA A 1026 -20.18 28.14 -28.50
C ALA A 1026 -20.64 29.59 -28.70
N ALA A 1027 -21.63 30.05 -27.91
CA ALA A 1027 -22.14 31.42 -27.99
C ALA A 1027 -21.09 32.47 -27.59
N ALA A 1028 -20.12 32.11 -26.74
CA ALA A 1028 -19.00 32.96 -26.36
C ALA A 1028 -17.84 32.97 -27.38
N ASN A 1029 -17.94 32.21 -28.49
CA ASN A 1029 -16.84 31.98 -29.43
C ASN A 1029 -15.58 31.40 -28.73
N ALA A 1030 -15.80 30.56 -27.72
CA ALA A 1030 -14.76 29.84 -26.99
C ALA A 1030 -14.63 28.40 -27.51
N THR A 1031 -13.48 27.78 -27.25
CA THR A 1031 -13.20 26.39 -27.66
C THR A 1031 -13.56 25.44 -26.53
N LEU A 1032 -14.39 24.43 -26.84
CA LEU A 1032 -14.69 23.35 -25.89
C LEU A 1032 -13.55 22.33 -25.87
N ILE A 1033 -13.20 21.83 -24.68
CA ILE A 1033 -12.25 20.72 -24.49
C ILE A 1033 -12.94 19.58 -23.75
N ASP A 1034 -12.76 18.35 -24.21
CA ASP A 1034 -13.22 17.13 -23.57
C ASP A 1034 -12.02 16.26 -23.19
N TYR A 1035 -11.73 16.14 -21.88
CA TYR A 1035 -10.62 15.32 -21.38
C TYR A 1035 -10.82 13.84 -21.67
N SER A 1036 -12.09 13.43 -21.85
CA SER A 1036 -12.42 12.05 -22.19
C SER A 1036 -11.93 11.64 -23.58
N ASP A 1037 -11.56 12.58 -24.45
CA ASP A 1037 -10.96 12.26 -25.75
C ASP A 1037 -9.59 11.56 -25.65
N ASN A 1038 -8.97 11.56 -24.46
CA ASN A 1038 -7.72 10.83 -24.20
C ASN A 1038 -7.90 9.47 -23.52
N TYR A 1039 -9.05 9.18 -22.90
CA TYR A 1039 -9.31 7.87 -22.26
C TYR A 1039 -10.56 7.15 -22.80
N CYS A 1040 -11.29 7.77 -23.72
CA CYS A 1040 -12.38 7.18 -24.48
C CYS A 1040 -12.00 7.03 -25.94
N TRP A 1041 -12.34 5.89 -26.52
CA TRP A 1041 -12.20 5.62 -27.93
C TRP A 1041 -13.51 5.04 -28.46
N ASN A 1042 -14.04 5.66 -29.51
CA ASN A 1042 -15.44 5.49 -29.93
C ASN A 1042 -16.40 5.71 -28.75
N ASP A 1043 -17.20 4.71 -28.41
CA ASP A 1043 -18.12 4.76 -27.28
C ASP A 1043 -17.53 4.19 -25.98
N SER A 1044 -16.33 3.59 -26.02
CA SER A 1044 -15.74 2.90 -24.88
C SER A 1044 -14.77 3.82 -24.14
N CYS A 1045 -14.96 4.02 -22.83
CA CYS A 1045 -14.06 4.75 -21.95
C CYS A 1045 -13.38 3.79 -20.97
N GLY A 1046 -12.08 3.56 -21.16
CA GLY A 1046 -11.30 2.67 -20.32
C GLY A 1046 -11.15 3.23 -18.91
N VAL A 1047 -11.47 2.43 -17.90
CA VAL A 1047 -11.27 2.81 -16.49
C VAL A 1047 -9.84 2.57 -16.00
N VAL A 1048 -9.07 1.77 -16.76
CA VAL A 1048 -7.63 1.60 -16.62
C VAL A 1048 -6.92 1.92 -17.93
N ASP A 1049 -5.66 2.34 -17.84
CA ASP A 1049 -4.80 2.56 -18.99
C ASP A 1049 -4.31 1.25 -19.63
N ASP A 1050 -3.56 1.37 -20.72
CA ASP A 1050 -2.91 0.29 -21.44
C ASP A 1050 -1.98 -0.57 -20.57
N LEU A 1051 -1.45 -0.04 -19.48
CA LEU A 1051 -0.63 -0.79 -18.50
C LEU A 1051 -1.46 -1.35 -17.34
N GLY A 1052 -2.80 -1.23 -17.38
CA GLY A 1052 -3.69 -1.72 -16.35
C GLY A 1052 -3.67 -0.87 -15.07
N ARG A 1053 -3.25 0.39 -15.14
CA ARG A 1053 -3.30 1.33 -14.01
C ARG A 1053 -4.60 2.15 -14.10
N PRO A 1054 -5.30 2.43 -13.00
CA PRO A 1054 -6.48 3.28 -13.05
C PRO A 1054 -6.23 4.63 -13.71
N VAL A 1055 -7.18 5.04 -14.55
CA VAL A 1055 -7.18 6.36 -15.20
C VAL A 1055 -7.42 7.46 -14.18
N MET A 1056 -8.25 7.19 -13.17
CA MET A 1056 -8.62 8.11 -12.09
C MET A 1056 -8.17 7.57 -10.72
N LYS A 1057 -7.89 8.48 -9.79
CA LYS A 1057 -7.54 8.13 -8.40
C LYS A 1057 -8.78 7.84 -7.53
N ASP A 1058 -9.91 8.39 -7.94
CA ASP A 1058 -11.22 8.34 -7.30
C ASP A 1058 -12.30 8.35 -8.41
N THR A 1059 -13.52 8.77 -8.11
CA THR A 1059 -14.63 8.74 -9.07
C THR A 1059 -14.54 9.77 -10.19
N ASN A 1060 -13.74 10.84 -10.07
CA ASN A 1060 -13.72 11.94 -11.04
C ASN A 1060 -12.38 12.66 -11.25
N HIS A 1061 -11.34 12.37 -10.46
CA HIS A 1061 -10.02 12.97 -10.63
C HIS A 1061 -9.05 12.03 -11.35
N LEU A 1062 -8.52 12.48 -12.49
CA LEU A 1062 -7.44 11.80 -13.22
C LEU A 1062 -6.18 11.66 -12.35
N THR A 1063 -5.51 10.51 -12.45
CA THR A 1063 -4.22 10.31 -11.78
C THR A 1063 -3.14 11.19 -12.41
N ARG A 1064 -2.16 11.60 -11.61
CA ARG A 1064 -1.03 12.40 -12.09
C ARG A 1064 -0.26 11.68 -13.19
N THR A 1065 0.00 10.39 -13.04
CA THR A 1065 0.70 9.57 -14.04
C THR A 1065 -0.07 9.50 -15.35
N TYR A 1066 -1.39 9.29 -15.28
CA TYR A 1066 -2.24 9.27 -16.46
C TYR A 1066 -2.22 10.62 -17.16
N THR A 1067 -2.48 11.71 -16.45
CA THR A 1067 -2.52 13.06 -17.01
C THR A 1067 -1.20 13.44 -17.67
N HIS A 1068 -0.08 13.15 -17.01
CA HIS A 1068 1.25 13.44 -17.54
C HIS A 1068 1.49 12.74 -18.89
N LYS A 1069 1.10 11.46 -19.00
CA LYS A 1069 1.37 10.63 -20.19
C LYS A 1069 0.33 10.83 -21.31
N TYR A 1070 -0.96 10.77 -20.98
CA TYR A 1070 -2.04 10.59 -21.96
C TYR A 1070 -2.91 11.82 -22.21
N LEU A 1071 -2.96 12.84 -21.34
CA LEU A 1071 -3.92 13.94 -21.50
C LEU A 1071 -3.49 14.98 -22.58
N GLY A 1072 -3.17 14.50 -23.79
CA GLY A 1072 -2.66 15.31 -24.89
C GLY A 1072 -3.62 16.37 -25.40
N VAL A 1073 -4.92 16.31 -25.08
CA VAL A 1073 -5.89 17.36 -25.43
C VAL A 1073 -5.52 18.73 -24.86
N ILE A 1074 -4.69 18.79 -23.80
CA ILE A 1074 -4.18 20.05 -23.24
C ILE A 1074 -3.09 20.68 -24.13
N ASP A 1075 -2.40 19.90 -24.96
CA ASP A 1075 -1.28 20.42 -25.77
C ASP A 1075 -1.74 21.48 -26.76
N GLN A 1076 -2.98 21.40 -27.26
CA GLN A 1076 -3.55 22.43 -28.13
C GLN A 1076 -3.60 23.82 -27.46
N ILE A 1077 -3.78 23.87 -26.14
CA ILE A 1077 -3.83 25.11 -25.37
C ILE A 1077 -2.43 25.75 -25.36
N VAL A 1078 -1.41 24.92 -25.14
CA VAL A 1078 -0.01 25.34 -25.16
C VAL A 1078 0.38 25.78 -26.56
N ASP A 1079 0.04 25.00 -27.60
CA ASP A 1079 0.38 25.32 -28.98
C ASP A 1079 -0.27 26.63 -29.45
N VAL A 1080 -1.50 26.92 -29.01
CA VAL A 1080 -2.14 28.22 -29.26
C VAL A 1080 -1.40 29.35 -28.54
N ALA A 1081 -1.01 29.16 -27.28
CA ALA A 1081 -0.26 30.18 -26.53
C ALA A 1081 1.15 30.43 -27.10
N MET A 1082 1.75 29.43 -27.75
CA MET A 1082 3.07 29.51 -28.39
C MET A 1082 3.02 30.20 -29.76
N LYS A 1083 1.88 30.16 -30.45
CA LYS A 1083 1.71 30.72 -31.81
C LYS A 1083 1.29 32.20 -31.83
N ILE A 1084 0.83 32.74 -30.70
CA ILE A 1084 0.29 34.12 -30.52
C ILE A 1084 1.27 34.94 -29.70
#